data_AF-A0A537VJJ9-F1
#
_entry.id   AF-A0A537VJJ9-F1
#
_cell.length_a   1.000
_cell.length_b   1.000
_cell.length_c   1.000
_cell.angle_alpha   90.00
_cell.angle_beta   90.00
_cell.angle_gamma   90.00
#
_symmetry.space_group_name_H-M   'P 1'
#
loop_
_entity.id
_entity.type
_entity.pdbx_description
1 polymer ?
#
loop_
_entity_poly.entity_id
_entity_poly.type
_entity_poly.pdbx_seq_one_letter_code
_entity_poly.pdbx_strand_id
1 'polypeptide(L)'
;MPDGIEGPEFYEKQAPSHTPDWVPRAHVVGLSSKRAIDFLMANDTASLLFVANLGCIEMHPLHSRADSIDRPDYAFFDLDPFPPITFETVRRVASMVKVALEQLGLRGFPKTSGATGMQVYVPLDGTHSYAEARAFVERVCRIINRTWPDGTTMEWEIAKRSGKVFLDYAMVSEGRNIGAVYSVRAKPGAPVSTPLRWEELDEDIEPGDFTIATVWDRFQAVGDLFAPVLDGGTPRGQNLDAAMDALGIDRSKLEAAPDPAPAPEQPLKEYKRKRDFAVTAEPAGALGESPSDRPSFMIHKHHARRLHYDLRLSRGGVLVSFAIPKGLPEQPGVRRLAVHVEDHPIEYASFEGSIPKGEYGAGEVRIFDQGTYEPLEWTDKKITIRLHGARLQGEYHIVNTDPENGKNWLIFRSTRAGAAPLKPTPPVLQPMLATAGGKPFDDPKWQFEVKWDGVRTLAYLGNGATRLVSRRGREVNVQYPELLEMHELLAGDNALVDGEIVVLERDGKPSFERLQQRFTVAKPTQQLLKQHPVLFIAFDLLWLDGESLVERPLEERVSELHHVLVPGPRIQNSVVIEGKGKALFEQVKARGLEGVIAKKKGSIYRPGRRTKDWIKVKATNRQDVVIVGWSPGEGRRGGSVGALLAGVYRDGTLEYAGHVGTGFTERTLELLKEKLEPLETSQPPVPAPPKDEVDVRQVHWVRPELVAEVEYLEFTSQFRMRAASFKGLREDKAPEDCVYEG
;
A
#
# COMPACT_ATOMS: atom_id res chain seq x y z
N MET A 1 19.43 -13.86 -9.60
CA MET A 1 20.47 -12.92 -9.16
C MET A 1 21.37 -12.59 -10.36
N PRO A 2 20.90 -11.73 -11.29
CA PRO A 2 21.62 -11.43 -12.52
C PRO A 2 22.96 -10.70 -12.28
N ASP A 3 23.07 -9.95 -11.18
CA ASP A 3 24.25 -9.15 -10.83
C ASP A 3 25.18 -9.85 -9.80
N GLY A 4 25.05 -11.17 -9.64
CA GLY A 4 25.87 -11.96 -8.70
C GLY A 4 25.44 -11.86 -7.23
N ILE A 5 26.24 -12.44 -6.32
CA ILE A 5 25.88 -12.62 -4.89
C ILE A 5 25.95 -11.34 -4.04
N GLU A 6 26.58 -10.28 -4.55
CA GLU A 6 26.64 -8.95 -3.89
C GLU A 6 25.57 -7.98 -4.42
N GLY A 7 24.87 -8.36 -5.50
CA GLY A 7 23.84 -7.55 -6.13
C GLY A 7 22.43 -7.78 -5.56
N PRO A 8 21.43 -7.02 -6.04
CA PRO A 8 20.04 -7.22 -5.64
C PRO A 8 19.53 -8.63 -5.97
N GLU A 9 18.81 -9.23 -5.03
CA GLU A 9 18.16 -10.52 -5.19
C GLU A 9 16.64 -10.40 -5.33
N PHE A 10 16.03 -11.34 -6.06
CA PHE A 10 14.58 -11.48 -6.15
C PHE A 10 14.23 -12.96 -6.35
N TYR A 11 13.02 -13.33 -5.92
CA TYR A 11 12.43 -14.64 -6.17
C TYR A 11 11.45 -14.53 -7.34
N GLU A 12 11.64 -15.35 -8.37
CA GLU A 12 10.72 -15.46 -9.49
C GLU A 12 10.09 -16.85 -9.50
N LYS A 13 8.76 -16.90 -9.45
CA LYS A 13 7.98 -18.14 -9.54
C LYS A 13 7.33 -18.28 -10.93
N GLN A 14 7.01 -17.16 -11.56
CA GLN A 14 6.37 -17.12 -12.87
C GLN A 14 7.43 -17.28 -13.96
N ALA A 15 7.19 -18.21 -14.88
CA ALA A 15 7.97 -18.35 -16.09
C ALA A 15 8.02 -16.99 -16.82
N PRO A 16 9.22 -16.46 -17.13
CA PRO A 16 9.34 -15.18 -17.83
C PRO A 16 8.56 -15.18 -19.15
N SER A 17 8.03 -14.02 -19.54
CA SER A 17 7.25 -13.88 -20.78
C SER A 17 8.00 -14.28 -22.05
N HIS A 18 9.34 -14.27 -22.01
CA HIS A 18 10.23 -14.68 -23.08
C HIS A 18 10.67 -16.16 -23.00
N THR A 19 10.04 -16.98 -22.16
CA THR A 19 10.32 -18.41 -22.05
C THR A 19 10.05 -19.10 -23.40
N PRO A 20 11.04 -19.79 -23.99
CA PRO A 20 10.84 -20.51 -25.25
C PRO A 20 9.79 -21.62 -25.14
N ASP A 21 9.07 -21.90 -26.22
CA ASP A 21 8.01 -22.93 -26.24
C ASP A 21 8.49 -24.34 -25.93
N TRP A 22 9.77 -24.64 -26.17
CA TRP A 22 10.37 -25.93 -25.87
C TRP A 22 10.64 -26.14 -24.37
N VAL A 23 10.65 -25.07 -23.56
CA VAL A 23 10.83 -25.18 -22.11
C VAL A 23 9.48 -25.56 -21.48
N PRO A 24 9.35 -26.75 -20.88
CA PRO A 24 8.09 -27.20 -20.34
C PRO A 24 7.65 -26.35 -19.14
N ARG A 25 6.34 -26.13 -19.00
CA ARG A 25 5.73 -25.32 -17.95
C ARG A 25 4.59 -26.09 -17.27
N ALA A 26 4.49 -25.96 -15.96
CA ALA A 26 3.35 -26.42 -15.18
C ALA A 26 2.46 -25.22 -14.85
N HIS A 27 1.25 -25.20 -15.40
CA HIS A 27 0.27 -24.16 -15.10
C HIS A 27 -0.40 -24.46 -13.76
N VAL A 28 -0.07 -23.69 -12.73
CA VAL A 28 -0.58 -23.91 -11.39
C VAL A 28 -1.45 -22.74 -10.95
N VAL A 29 -2.72 -23.02 -10.72
CA VAL A 29 -3.69 -22.05 -10.22
C VAL A 29 -3.64 -22.01 -8.68
N GLY A 30 -3.75 -20.83 -8.08
CA GLY A 30 -4.07 -20.70 -6.66
C GLY A 30 -2.93 -20.91 -5.65
N LEU A 31 -1.65 -20.79 -6.04
CA LEU A 31 -0.52 -20.72 -5.09
C LEU A 31 -0.14 -19.28 -4.68
N SER A 32 -0.69 -18.27 -5.36
CA SER A 32 -0.56 -16.84 -4.99
C SER A 32 -1.85 -16.05 -5.30
N SER A 33 -2.02 -14.92 -4.61
CA SER A 33 -3.25 -14.12 -4.50
C SER A 33 -3.71 -13.35 -5.76
N LYS A 34 -3.07 -13.51 -6.93
CA LYS A 34 -3.38 -12.65 -8.10
C LYS A 34 -3.39 -13.29 -9.50
N ARG A 35 -2.91 -14.52 -9.70
CA ARG A 35 -2.91 -15.16 -11.03
C ARG A 35 -2.55 -16.64 -10.95
N ALA A 36 -2.93 -17.43 -11.94
CA ALA A 36 -2.26 -18.68 -12.21
C ALA A 36 -0.77 -18.43 -12.49
N ILE A 37 0.09 -19.29 -11.96
CA ILE A 37 1.53 -19.21 -12.12
C ILE A 37 1.97 -20.33 -13.06
N ASP A 38 2.72 -19.98 -14.10
CA ASP A 38 3.39 -20.98 -14.92
C ASP A 38 4.77 -21.26 -14.32
N PHE A 39 4.94 -22.42 -13.69
CA PHE A 39 6.24 -22.84 -13.17
C PHE A 39 7.08 -23.45 -14.29
N LEU A 40 8.36 -23.07 -14.37
CA LEU A 40 9.32 -23.74 -15.26
C LEU A 40 9.59 -25.16 -14.77
N MET A 41 9.51 -26.14 -15.67
CA MET A 41 9.92 -27.52 -15.38
C MET A 41 11.29 -27.78 -16.02
N ALA A 42 12.32 -27.83 -15.19
CA ALA A 42 13.70 -28.07 -15.63
C ALA A 42 14.02 -29.58 -15.62
N ASN A 43 13.36 -30.32 -16.52
CA ASN A 43 13.39 -31.79 -16.54
C ASN A 43 14.56 -32.38 -17.35
N ASP A 44 15.32 -31.53 -18.04
CA ASP A 44 16.44 -31.95 -18.88
C ASP A 44 17.58 -30.91 -18.86
N THR A 45 18.72 -31.27 -19.45
CA THR A 45 19.90 -30.39 -19.49
C THR A 45 19.62 -29.06 -20.18
N ALA A 46 18.81 -29.04 -21.24
CA ALA A 46 18.54 -27.83 -22.01
C ALA A 46 17.72 -26.82 -21.19
N SER A 47 16.69 -27.30 -20.51
CA SER A 47 15.85 -26.48 -19.63
C SER A 47 16.60 -26.00 -18.38
N LEU A 48 17.50 -26.82 -17.81
CA LEU A 48 18.41 -26.38 -16.74
C LEU A 48 19.37 -25.27 -17.20
N LEU A 49 19.96 -25.40 -18.39
CA LEU A 49 20.82 -24.36 -18.96
C LEU A 49 20.06 -23.05 -19.22
N PHE A 50 18.79 -23.14 -19.63
CA PHE A 50 17.93 -21.97 -19.76
C PHE A 50 17.73 -21.27 -18.41
N VAL A 51 17.40 -22.01 -17.34
CA VAL A 51 17.25 -21.45 -15.99
C VAL A 51 18.55 -20.79 -15.51
N ALA A 52 19.70 -21.42 -15.76
CA ALA A 52 21.00 -20.83 -15.45
C ALA A 52 21.25 -19.52 -16.24
N ASN A 53 20.87 -19.47 -17.51
CA ASN A 53 20.99 -18.29 -18.36
C ASN A 53 20.09 -17.11 -17.92
N LEU A 54 19.03 -17.38 -17.14
CA LEU A 54 18.25 -16.33 -16.47
C LEU A 54 18.98 -15.70 -15.26
N GLY A 55 20.20 -16.13 -14.96
CA GLY A 55 20.94 -15.73 -13.77
C GLY A 55 20.35 -16.33 -12.48
N CYS A 56 19.68 -17.47 -12.59
CA CYS A 56 19.15 -18.20 -11.45
C CYS A 56 20.26 -19.03 -10.80
N ILE A 57 20.65 -18.65 -9.57
CA ILE A 57 21.66 -19.37 -8.78
C ILE A 57 21.01 -20.45 -7.93
N GLU A 58 19.87 -20.13 -7.31
CA GLU A 58 19.17 -21.03 -6.38
C GLU A 58 17.86 -21.54 -6.96
N MET A 59 17.67 -22.86 -6.93
CA MET A 59 16.44 -23.51 -7.38
C MET A 59 15.59 -23.93 -6.20
N HIS A 60 14.30 -23.57 -6.23
CA HIS A 60 13.36 -23.82 -5.12
C HIS A 60 12.08 -24.48 -5.66
N PRO A 61 12.05 -25.82 -5.83
CA PRO A 61 10.88 -26.53 -6.31
C PRO A 61 9.77 -26.56 -5.26
N LEU A 62 8.54 -26.79 -5.74
CA LEU A 62 7.43 -27.20 -4.90
C LEU A 62 7.66 -28.61 -4.35
N HIS A 63 6.86 -28.99 -3.34
CA HIS A 63 6.97 -30.29 -2.69
C HIS A 63 6.16 -31.39 -3.37
N SER A 64 5.60 -31.11 -4.54
CA SER A 64 4.72 -31.98 -5.31
C SER A 64 5.03 -31.90 -6.80
N ARG A 65 4.67 -32.94 -7.55
CA ARG A 65 4.71 -32.95 -9.01
C ARG A 65 3.57 -32.13 -9.60
N ALA A 66 3.75 -31.72 -10.85
CA ALA A 66 2.79 -30.89 -11.57
C ALA A 66 1.40 -31.54 -11.73
N ASP A 67 1.34 -32.88 -11.81
CA ASP A 67 0.12 -33.67 -11.97
C ASP A 67 -0.61 -33.97 -10.64
N SER A 68 0.03 -33.67 -9.51
CA SER A 68 -0.43 -34.01 -8.16
C SER A 68 -0.15 -32.86 -7.18
N ILE A 69 -0.44 -31.64 -7.62
CA ILE A 69 0.03 -30.42 -6.97
C ILE A 69 -0.43 -30.26 -5.50
N ASP A 70 -1.56 -30.86 -5.15
CA ASP A 70 -2.22 -30.87 -3.83
C ASP A 70 -1.69 -31.97 -2.89
N ARG A 71 -0.84 -32.87 -3.39
CA ARG A 71 -0.29 -34.01 -2.65
C ARG A 71 1.24 -33.93 -2.62
N PRO A 72 1.87 -33.76 -1.44
CA PRO A 72 3.33 -33.72 -1.36
C PRO A 72 3.95 -35.08 -1.72
N ASP A 73 5.01 -35.04 -2.53
CA ASP A 73 5.85 -36.20 -2.83
C ASP A 73 6.67 -36.64 -1.61
N TYR A 74 6.91 -35.72 -0.68
CA TYR A 74 7.72 -35.96 0.51
C TYR A 74 7.26 -35.06 1.68
N ALA A 75 7.38 -35.58 2.90
CA ALA A 75 7.45 -34.75 4.10
C ALA A 75 8.93 -34.42 4.37
N PHE A 76 9.20 -33.33 5.08
CA PHE A 76 10.56 -33.04 5.52
C PHE A 76 10.59 -32.25 6.82
N PHE A 77 11.72 -32.34 7.51
CA PHE A 77 12.05 -31.57 8.69
C PHE A 77 13.03 -30.49 8.30
N ASP A 78 12.64 -29.22 8.41
CA ASP A 78 13.50 -28.07 8.14
C ASP A 78 14.12 -27.57 9.45
N LEU A 79 15.46 -27.60 9.53
CA LEU A 79 16.22 -27.39 10.74
C LEU A 79 17.15 -26.19 10.59
N ASP A 80 16.70 -25.03 11.07
CA ASP A 80 17.40 -23.76 10.88
C ASP A 80 18.07 -23.28 12.18
N PRO A 81 19.40 -23.12 12.22
CA PRO A 81 20.08 -22.56 13.37
C PRO A 81 19.89 -21.05 13.44
N PHE A 82 19.62 -20.55 14.65
CA PHE A 82 19.67 -19.12 14.95
C PHE A 82 20.88 -18.81 15.83
N PRO A 83 21.74 -17.85 15.45
CA PRO A 83 22.93 -17.50 16.23
C PRO A 83 22.64 -17.29 17.72
N PRO A 84 23.55 -17.70 18.62
CA PRO A 84 24.92 -18.18 18.35
C PRO A 84 25.07 -19.71 18.10
N ILE A 85 24.01 -20.45 17.79
CA ILE A 85 24.09 -21.90 17.57
C ILE A 85 24.94 -22.28 16.34
N THR A 86 25.72 -23.35 16.48
CA THR A 86 26.57 -23.95 15.45
C THR A 86 25.85 -25.08 14.69
N PHE A 87 26.40 -25.47 13.54
CA PHE A 87 25.88 -26.57 12.75
C PHE A 87 25.96 -27.93 13.47
N GLU A 88 26.90 -28.11 14.40
CA GLU A 88 26.94 -29.27 15.31
C GLU A 88 25.60 -29.50 16.03
N THR A 89 24.96 -28.42 16.51
CA THR A 89 23.65 -28.52 17.16
C THR A 89 22.58 -28.94 16.15
N VAL A 90 22.65 -28.44 14.92
CA VAL A 90 21.73 -28.81 13.83
C VAL A 90 21.85 -30.31 13.53
N ARG A 91 23.08 -30.84 13.42
CA ARG A 91 23.35 -32.28 13.27
C ARG A 91 22.76 -33.09 14.42
N ARG A 92 22.94 -32.63 15.66
CA ARG A 92 22.35 -33.28 16.85
C ARG A 92 20.83 -33.34 16.77
N VAL A 93 20.17 -32.27 16.34
CA VAL A 93 18.71 -32.24 16.15
C VAL A 93 18.29 -33.18 15.03
N ALA A 94 19.02 -33.24 13.91
CA ALA A 94 18.77 -34.21 12.85
C ALA A 94 18.92 -35.67 13.32
N SER A 95 19.89 -35.97 14.19
CA SER A 95 20.00 -37.30 14.82
C SER A 95 18.79 -37.61 15.71
N MET A 96 18.19 -36.62 16.38
CA MET A 96 16.91 -36.82 17.09
C MET A 96 15.76 -37.11 16.12
N VAL A 97 15.72 -36.45 14.97
CA VAL A 97 14.76 -36.76 13.88
C VAL A 97 14.97 -38.19 13.38
N LYS A 98 16.23 -38.62 13.15
CA LYS A 98 16.57 -39.99 12.73
C LYS A 98 15.97 -41.02 13.69
N VAL A 99 16.24 -40.87 14.99
CA VAL A 99 15.74 -41.77 16.03
C VAL A 99 14.21 -41.80 16.01
N ALA A 100 13.55 -40.64 15.91
CA ALA A 100 12.09 -40.59 15.84
C ALA A 100 11.54 -41.32 14.60
N LEU A 101 12.16 -41.15 13.43
CA LEU A 101 11.75 -41.83 12.20
C LEU A 101 11.97 -43.35 12.28
N GLU A 102 13.11 -43.80 12.80
CA GLU A 102 13.41 -45.23 12.97
C GLU A 102 12.41 -45.92 13.90
N GLN A 103 12.02 -45.26 15.00
CA GLN A 103 10.99 -45.78 15.92
C GLN A 103 9.61 -45.86 15.27
N LEU A 104 9.35 -45.03 14.25
CA LEU A 104 8.11 -45.03 13.48
C LEU A 104 8.17 -45.93 12.24
N GLY A 105 9.27 -46.66 12.04
CA GLY A 105 9.48 -47.52 10.87
C GLY A 105 9.68 -46.76 9.56
N LEU A 106 10.03 -45.48 9.63
CA LEU A 106 10.25 -44.61 8.48
C LEU A 106 11.75 -44.37 8.24
N ARG A 107 12.11 -44.24 6.97
CA ARG A 107 13.46 -43.89 6.51
C ARG A 107 13.52 -42.40 6.18
N GLY A 108 14.46 -41.72 6.80
CA GLY A 108 14.79 -40.32 6.50
C GLY A 108 16.05 -40.19 5.64
N PHE A 109 16.15 -39.10 4.89
CA PHE A 109 17.28 -38.77 4.01
C PHE A 109 17.80 -37.36 4.32
N PRO A 110 18.94 -37.23 5.02
CA PRO A 110 19.46 -35.93 5.43
C PRO A 110 20.18 -35.23 4.27
N LYS A 111 20.08 -33.91 4.22
CA LYS A 111 20.89 -33.05 3.36
C LYS A 111 21.23 -31.73 4.06
N THR A 112 22.38 -31.14 3.74
CA THR A 112 22.63 -29.75 4.09
C THR A 112 21.69 -28.84 3.29
N SER A 113 21.39 -27.66 3.83
CA SER A 113 20.66 -26.62 3.09
C SER A 113 21.52 -25.90 2.03
N GLY A 114 22.84 -26.14 2.07
CA GLY A 114 23.86 -25.34 1.39
C GLY A 114 24.06 -23.95 2.00
N ALA A 115 23.35 -23.62 3.09
CA ALA A 115 23.49 -22.37 3.83
C ALA A 115 23.93 -22.67 5.27
N THR A 116 23.10 -22.40 6.27
CA THR A 116 23.44 -22.62 7.69
C THR A 116 22.72 -23.83 8.30
N GLY A 117 21.57 -24.24 7.74
CA GLY A 117 20.73 -25.32 8.29
C GLY A 117 20.82 -26.63 7.51
N MET A 118 19.90 -27.55 7.82
CA MET A 118 19.77 -28.84 7.13
C MET A 118 18.32 -29.30 7.05
N GLN A 119 18.07 -30.27 6.17
CA GLN A 119 16.76 -30.89 6.03
C GLN A 119 16.85 -32.41 6.16
N VAL A 120 15.79 -33.05 6.66
CA VAL A 120 15.61 -34.51 6.63
C VAL A 120 14.34 -34.84 5.86
N TYR A 121 14.45 -35.51 4.72
CA TYR A 121 13.33 -35.85 3.85
C TYR A 121 12.77 -37.23 4.15
N VAL A 122 11.46 -37.38 3.99
CA VAL A 122 10.71 -38.65 4.08
C VAL A 122 9.87 -38.76 2.80
N PRO A 123 10.28 -39.56 1.80
CA PRO A 123 9.50 -39.74 0.57
C PRO A 123 8.17 -40.43 0.89
N LEU A 124 7.08 -39.86 0.37
CA LEU A 124 5.71 -40.32 0.61
C LEU A 124 5.16 -41.08 -0.59
N ASP A 125 4.17 -41.94 -0.38
CA ASP A 125 3.58 -42.76 -1.44
C ASP A 125 2.57 -42.02 -2.35
N GLY A 126 2.37 -40.72 -2.12
CA GLY A 126 1.39 -39.88 -2.83
C GLY A 126 -0.05 -39.97 -2.28
N THR A 127 -0.29 -40.75 -1.22
CA THR A 127 -1.64 -40.92 -0.65
C THR A 127 -2.01 -39.86 0.39
N HIS A 128 -1.03 -39.10 0.89
CA HIS A 128 -1.22 -38.12 1.96
C HIS A 128 -1.37 -36.70 1.44
N SER A 129 -2.22 -35.91 2.10
CA SER A 129 -2.39 -34.48 1.88
C SER A 129 -1.27 -33.67 2.54
N TYR A 130 -1.12 -32.41 2.15
CA TYR A 130 -0.25 -31.47 2.86
C TYR A 130 -0.62 -31.33 4.35
N ALA A 131 -1.91 -31.38 4.70
CA ALA A 131 -2.37 -31.30 6.08
C ALA A 131 -1.88 -32.49 6.91
N GLU A 132 -1.99 -33.71 6.37
CA GLU A 132 -1.51 -34.94 7.02
C GLU A 132 0.01 -34.94 7.16
N ALA A 133 0.74 -34.66 6.07
CA ALA A 133 2.20 -34.59 6.08
C ALA A 133 2.71 -33.53 7.09
N ARG A 134 2.09 -32.35 7.12
CA ARG A 134 2.41 -31.29 8.09
C ARG A 134 2.13 -31.69 9.52
N ALA A 135 0.98 -32.31 9.79
CA ALA A 135 0.60 -32.73 11.13
C ALA A 135 1.56 -33.80 11.68
N PHE A 136 1.99 -34.72 10.82
CA PHE A 136 3.03 -35.69 11.12
C PHE A 136 4.34 -34.99 11.52
N VAL A 137 4.86 -34.10 10.67
CA VAL A 137 6.10 -33.35 10.93
C VAL A 137 5.99 -32.50 12.20
N GLU A 138 4.89 -31.76 12.37
CA GLU A 138 4.63 -30.95 13.56
C GLU A 138 4.68 -31.79 14.84
N ARG A 139 4.05 -32.97 14.83
CA ARG A 139 4.00 -33.84 16.00
C ARG A 139 5.37 -34.35 16.39
N VAL A 140 6.18 -34.78 15.41
CA VAL A 140 7.57 -35.20 15.64
C VAL A 140 8.42 -34.02 16.15
N CYS A 141 8.33 -32.85 15.50
CA CYS A 141 9.00 -31.63 15.96
C CYS A 141 8.62 -31.28 17.41
N ARG A 142 7.35 -31.42 17.79
CA ARG A 142 6.87 -31.17 19.15
C ARG A 142 7.44 -32.14 20.17
N ILE A 143 7.63 -33.41 19.80
CA ILE A 143 8.28 -34.41 20.67
C ILE A 143 9.77 -34.04 20.85
N ILE A 144 10.48 -33.73 19.78
CA ILE A 144 11.87 -33.29 19.81
C ILE A 144 12.02 -32.04 20.69
N ASN A 145 11.15 -31.05 20.49
CA ASN A 145 11.19 -29.80 21.25
C ASN A 145 10.86 -29.96 22.73
N ARG A 146 10.00 -30.92 23.09
CA ARG A 146 9.77 -31.28 24.50
C ARG A 146 10.95 -32.02 25.10
N THR A 147 11.67 -32.80 24.29
CA THR A 147 12.83 -33.58 24.73
C THR A 147 14.03 -32.66 24.98
N TRP A 148 14.21 -31.62 24.16
CA TRP A 148 15.32 -30.67 24.32
C TRP A 148 14.91 -29.21 24.05
N PRO A 149 14.10 -28.61 24.95
CA PRO A 149 13.57 -27.25 24.76
C PRO A 149 14.66 -26.15 24.79
N ASP A 150 15.84 -26.45 25.30
CA ASP A 150 16.97 -25.52 25.34
C ASP A 150 17.72 -25.45 24.00
N GLY A 151 17.73 -26.55 23.23
CA GLY A 151 18.42 -26.62 21.93
C GLY A 151 17.52 -26.37 20.73
N THR A 152 16.20 -26.49 20.88
CA THR A 152 15.23 -26.32 19.79
C THR A 152 14.13 -25.33 20.12
N THR A 153 13.47 -24.81 19.09
CA THR A 153 12.29 -23.95 19.24
C THR A 153 11.30 -24.15 18.11
N MET A 154 10.02 -23.96 18.42
CA MET A 154 8.93 -23.87 17.45
C MET A 154 8.25 -22.49 17.51
N GLU A 155 8.87 -21.53 18.21
CA GLU A 155 8.33 -20.18 18.42
C GLU A 155 8.50 -19.30 17.18
N TRP A 156 7.40 -18.68 16.74
CA TRP A 156 7.42 -17.82 15.55
C TRP A 156 8.14 -16.48 15.77
N GLU A 157 8.26 -16.01 17.01
CA GLU A 157 8.96 -14.76 17.34
C GLU A 157 10.48 -14.94 17.23
N ILE A 158 11.14 -14.20 16.32
CA ILE A 158 12.60 -14.28 16.08
C ILE A 158 13.40 -14.10 17.37
N ALA A 159 12.97 -13.18 18.26
CA ALA A 159 13.62 -12.94 19.55
C ALA A 159 13.69 -14.18 20.45
N LYS A 160 12.73 -15.10 20.33
CA LYS A 160 12.69 -16.37 21.08
C LYS A 160 13.44 -17.51 20.40
N ARG A 161 14.01 -17.27 19.22
CA ARG A 161 14.77 -18.28 18.45
C ARG A 161 16.27 -18.22 18.70
N SER A 162 16.79 -17.09 19.17
CA SER A 162 18.24 -16.92 19.39
C SER A 162 18.80 -18.03 20.28
N GLY A 163 19.90 -18.63 19.82
CA GLY A 163 20.55 -19.72 20.54
C GLY A 163 19.85 -21.07 20.40
N LYS A 164 18.97 -21.28 19.40
CA LYS A 164 18.23 -22.54 19.20
C LYS A 164 18.13 -22.93 17.72
N VAL A 165 17.84 -24.20 17.45
CA VAL A 165 17.41 -24.70 16.14
C VAL A 165 15.90 -24.55 16.00
N PHE A 166 15.47 -23.78 15.02
CA PHE A 166 14.06 -23.62 14.67
C PHE A 166 13.59 -24.82 13.86
N LEU A 167 12.48 -25.42 14.31
CA LEU A 167 11.84 -26.57 13.67
C LEU A 167 10.68 -26.06 12.80
N ASP A 168 10.94 -25.70 11.55
CA ASP A 168 9.92 -25.08 10.67
C ASP A 168 9.03 -26.13 9.99
N TYR A 169 8.09 -26.67 10.77
CA TYR A 169 7.10 -27.61 10.25
C TYR A 169 6.11 -26.97 9.26
N ALA A 170 6.00 -25.63 9.18
CA ALA A 170 5.07 -24.97 8.27
C ALA A 170 5.59 -24.89 6.84
N MET A 171 6.87 -25.20 6.61
CA MET A 171 7.41 -25.36 5.26
C MET A 171 6.78 -26.54 4.52
N VAL A 172 6.27 -27.54 5.23
CA VAL A 172 5.43 -28.61 4.66
C VAL A 172 4.01 -28.08 4.46
N SER A 173 3.83 -27.24 3.45
CA SER A 173 2.53 -26.69 3.09
C SER A 173 2.45 -26.41 1.60
N GLU A 174 1.24 -26.44 1.07
CA GLU A 174 0.98 -26.20 -0.34
C GLU A 174 1.53 -24.83 -0.79
N GLY A 175 2.24 -24.78 -1.92
CA GLY A 175 2.79 -23.54 -2.49
C GLY A 175 4.04 -22.98 -1.81
N ARG A 176 4.47 -23.60 -0.71
CA ARG A 176 5.82 -23.41 -0.19
C ARG A 176 6.81 -24.14 -1.09
N ASN A 177 8.03 -23.62 -1.07
CA ASN A 177 9.15 -24.15 -1.80
C ASN A 177 10.39 -24.08 -0.91
N ILE A 178 11.37 -24.91 -1.22
CA ILE A 178 12.61 -25.00 -0.46
C ILE A 178 13.78 -25.23 -1.40
N GLY A 179 14.98 -24.82 -0.99
CA GLY A 179 16.21 -25.01 -1.76
C GLY A 179 16.38 -26.48 -2.16
N ALA A 180 16.43 -26.71 -3.48
CA ALA A 180 16.55 -28.03 -4.08
C ALA A 180 17.82 -28.74 -3.62
N VAL A 181 17.78 -30.06 -3.69
CA VAL A 181 19.01 -30.86 -3.65
C VAL A 181 19.93 -30.46 -4.80
N TYR A 182 21.24 -30.46 -4.54
CA TYR A 182 22.31 -30.06 -5.46
C TYR A 182 22.22 -28.63 -5.99
N SER A 183 21.29 -27.80 -5.49
CA SER A 183 21.26 -26.37 -5.80
C SER A 183 22.46 -25.69 -5.17
N VAL A 184 23.15 -24.88 -5.97
CA VAL A 184 24.11 -23.88 -5.47
C VAL A 184 23.35 -22.84 -4.66
N ARG A 185 24.00 -22.30 -3.63
CA ARG A 185 23.49 -21.18 -2.82
C ARG A 185 24.30 -19.93 -3.08
N ALA A 186 23.62 -18.79 -3.08
CA ALA A 186 24.21 -17.48 -3.32
C ALA A 186 24.95 -16.96 -2.07
N LYS A 187 26.00 -17.69 -1.68
CA LYS A 187 26.85 -17.38 -0.52
C LYS A 187 28.32 -17.45 -0.93
N PRO A 188 29.23 -16.79 -0.18
CA PRO A 188 30.67 -16.92 -0.40
C PRO A 188 31.08 -18.40 -0.48
N GLY A 189 31.86 -18.73 -1.50
CA GLY A 189 32.29 -20.12 -1.77
C GLY A 189 31.30 -20.96 -2.60
N ALA A 190 30.12 -20.42 -2.97
CA ALA A 190 29.08 -21.13 -3.72
C ALA A 190 28.77 -22.53 -3.14
N PRO A 191 28.40 -22.60 -1.84
CA PRO A 191 28.05 -23.87 -1.20
C PRO A 191 26.82 -24.51 -1.87
N VAL A 192 26.75 -25.84 -1.79
CA VAL A 192 25.76 -26.67 -2.47
C VAL A 192 24.93 -27.42 -1.44
N SER A 193 23.61 -27.38 -1.62
CA SER A 193 22.62 -28.16 -0.85
C SER A 193 22.85 -29.66 -1.08
N THR A 194 23.53 -30.33 -0.16
CA THR A 194 24.19 -31.60 -0.44
C THR A 194 23.65 -32.74 0.43
N PRO A 195 23.17 -33.85 -0.17
CA PRO A 195 22.78 -35.07 0.54
C PRO A 195 23.91 -35.70 1.33
N LEU A 196 23.55 -36.25 2.48
CA LEU A 196 24.47 -36.90 3.42
C LEU A 196 24.00 -38.32 3.72
N ARG A 197 24.95 -39.19 4.06
CA ARG A 197 24.68 -40.43 4.78
C ARG A 197 24.46 -40.10 6.25
N TRP A 198 23.72 -40.96 6.95
CA TRP A 198 23.45 -40.73 8.36
C TRP A 198 24.71 -40.78 9.22
N GLU A 199 25.69 -41.61 8.85
CA GLU A 199 26.95 -41.78 9.58
C GLU A 199 27.83 -40.52 9.52
N GLU A 200 27.69 -39.71 8.47
CA GLU A 200 28.44 -38.46 8.31
C GLU A 200 28.00 -37.39 9.32
N LEU A 201 26.83 -37.53 9.96
CA LEU A 201 26.40 -36.57 10.99
C LEU A 201 27.22 -36.66 12.28
N ASP A 202 27.93 -37.77 12.49
CA ASP A 202 28.85 -37.95 13.62
C ASP A 202 30.26 -37.37 13.33
N GLU A 203 30.51 -36.96 12.09
CA GLU A 203 31.78 -36.35 11.64
C GLU A 203 31.73 -34.82 11.76
N ASP A 204 32.90 -34.18 11.68
CA ASP A 204 33.02 -32.72 11.68
C ASP A 204 32.81 -32.17 10.25
N ILE A 205 31.55 -32.19 9.83
CA ILE A 205 31.11 -31.66 8.53
C ILE A 205 30.36 -30.34 8.71
N GLU A 206 30.56 -29.43 7.78
CA GLU A 206 29.90 -28.13 7.67
C GLU A 206 29.28 -27.96 6.28
N PRO A 207 28.19 -27.18 6.11
CA PRO A 207 27.62 -26.92 4.80
C PRO A 207 28.62 -26.30 3.81
N GLY A 208 29.62 -25.56 4.32
CA GLY A 208 30.68 -24.93 3.54
C GLY A 208 31.70 -25.91 2.94
N ASP A 209 31.74 -27.17 3.39
CA ASP A 209 32.63 -28.19 2.82
C ASP A 209 32.16 -28.64 1.42
N PHE A 210 30.87 -28.45 1.14
CA PHE A 210 30.25 -28.81 -0.12
C PHE A 210 30.04 -27.55 -0.95
N THR A 211 30.90 -27.33 -1.94
CA THR A 211 30.89 -26.17 -2.83
C THR A 211 30.80 -26.63 -4.28
N ILE A 212 30.57 -25.69 -5.20
CA ILE A 212 30.66 -25.99 -6.64
C ILE A 212 32.00 -26.62 -7.05
N ALA A 213 33.07 -26.37 -6.29
CA ALA A 213 34.39 -26.95 -6.51
C ALA A 213 34.55 -28.37 -5.94
N THR A 214 33.85 -28.71 -4.85
CA THR A 214 34.06 -30.00 -4.13
C THR A 214 32.93 -31.00 -4.33
N VAL A 215 31.73 -30.58 -4.74
CA VAL A 215 30.55 -31.45 -4.81
C VAL A 215 30.67 -32.54 -5.88
N TRP A 216 31.42 -32.30 -6.96
CA TRP A 216 31.59 -33.27 -8.05
C TRP A 216 32.40 -34.49 -7.62
N ASP A 217 33.49 -34.27 -6.87
CA ASP A 217 34.30 -35.36 -6.32
C ASP A 217 33.48 -36.21 -5.35
N ARG A 218 32.66 -35.56 -4.51
CA ARG A 218 31.70 -36.24 -3.66
C ARG A 218 30.73 -37.09 -4.48
N PHE A 219 30.11 -36.53 -5.50
CA PHE A 219 29.14 -37.24 -6.32
C PHE A 219 29.76 -38.48 -6.99
N GLN A 220 31.00 -38.37 -7.47
CA GLN A 220 31.75 -39.52 -8.00
C GLN A 220 32.03 -40.59 -6.93
N ALA A 221 32.31 -40.18 -5.70
CA ALA A 221 32.66 -41.08 -4.60
C ALA A 221 31.45 -41.83 -3.99
N VAL A 222 30.31 -41.16 -3.81
CA VAL A 222 29.16 -41.72 -3.09
C VAL A 222 27.89 -41.89 -3.93
N GLY A 223 27.88 -41.40 -5.17
CA GLY A 223 26.72 -41.41 -6.05
C GLY A 223 25.62 -40.45 -5.61
N ASP A 224 24.42 -40.62 -6.19
CA ASP A 224 23.25 -39.81 -5.82
C ASP A 224 22.53 -40.38 -4.59
N LEU A 225 22.85 -39.84 -3.41
CA LEU A 225 22.21 -40.24 -2.17
C LEU A 225 20.76 -39.75 -2.04
N PHE A 226 20.32 -38.83 -2.91
CA PHE A 226 18.94 -38.32 -2.90
C PHE A 226 18.02 -39.08 -3.85
N ALA A 227 18.55 -39.94 -4.72
CA ALA A 227 17.76 -40.73 -5.66
C ALA A 227 16.56 -41.46 -5.02
N PRO A 228 16.65 -42.05 -3.81
CA PRO A 228 15.50 -42.68 -3.17
C PRO A 228 14.37 -41.71 -2.77
N VAL A 229 14.66 -40.42 -2.59
CA VAL A 229 13.62 -39.42 -2.28
C VAL A 229 12.73 -39.17 -3.51
N LEU A 230 13.25 -39.41 -4.72
CA LEU A 230 12.50 -39.29 -5.97
C LEU A 230 11.45 -40.39 -6.18
N ASP A 231 11.48 -41.46 -5.37
CA ASP A 231 10.36 -42.42 -5.27
C ASP A 231 9.11 -41.79 -4.63
N GLY A 232 9.24 -40.60 -4.04
CA GLY A 232 8.14 -39.78 -3.53
C GLY A 232 7.06 -39.48 -4.59
N GLY A 233 5.80 -39.51 -4.14
CA GLY A 233 4.62 -39.39 -5.00
C GLY A 233 4.29 -40.66 -5.79
N THR A 234 4.99 -41.77 -5.53
CA THR A 234 4.79 -43.06 -6.21
C THR A 234 4.51 -44.17 -5.20
N PRO A 235 3.95 -45.33 -5.59
CA PRO A 235 3.74 -46.46 -4.69
C PRO A 235 5.00 -47.03 -4.00
N ARG A 236 6.20 -46.60 -4.40
CA ARG A 236 7.47 -46.94 -3.74
C ARG A 236 7.84 -46.04 -2.57
N GLY A 237 7.13 -44.91 -2.42
CA GLY A 237 7.25 -44.02 -1.26
C GLY A 237 6.72 -44.65 0.03
N GLN A 238 6.80 -43.90 1.12
CA GLN A 238 6.43 -44.38 2.46
C GLN A 238 5.05 -43.89 2.86
N ASN A 239 4.27 -44.78 3.46
CA ASN A 239 2.97 -44.46 4.01
C ASN A 239 3.12 -44.00 5.47
N LEU A 240 2.44 -42.92 5.85
CA LEU A 240 2.48 -42.31 7.17
C LEU A 240 1.40 -42.83 8.12
N ASP A 241 0.46 -43.67 7.70
CA ASP A 241 -0.69 -44.05 8.52
C ASP A 241 -0.28 -44.69 9.84
N ALA A 242 0.59 -45.71 9.79
CA ALA A 242 1.07 -46.39 10.98
C ALA A 242 1.82 -45.43 11.93
N ALA A 243 2.59 -44.50 11.37
CA ALA A 243 3.33 -43.50 12.14
C ALA A 243 2.37 -42.48 12.77
N MET A 244 1.37 -42.00 12.04
CA MET A 244 0.34 -41.09 12.55
C MET A 244 -0.50 -41.73 13.65
N ASP A 245 -0.89 -42.99 13.48
CA ASP A 245 -1.61 -43.77 14.49
C ASP A 245 -0.76 -43.94 15.76
N ALA A 246 0.52 -44.31 15.63
CA ALA A 246 1.45 -44.43 16.76
C ALA A 246 1.67 -43.08 17.48
N LEU A 247 1.62 -41.98 16.75
CA LEU A 247 1.75 -40.63 17.29
C LEU A 247 0.44 -40.07 17.88
N GLY A 248 -0.68 -40.80 17.78
CA GLY A 248 -2.00 -40.36 18.24
C GLY A 248 -2.51 -39.13 17.48
N ILE A 249 -2.33 -39.12 16.17
CA ILE A 249 -2.81 -38.08 15.27
C ILE A 249 -4.20 -38.52 14.76
N ASP A 250 -5.22 -37.74 15.12
CA ASP A 250 -6.60 -37.99 14.72
C ASP A 250 -6.83 -37.44 13.30
N ARG A 251 -6.67 -38.30 12.29
CA ARG A 251 -6.83 -37.95 10.87
C ARG A 251 -8.22 -37.38 10.54
N SER A 252 -9.26 -37.76 11.27
CA SER A 252 -10.63 -37.22 11.08
C SER A 252 -10.74 -35.74 11.48
N LYS A 253 -9.80 -35.23 12.28
CA LYS A 253 -9.69 -33.82 12.63
C LYS A 253 -8.68 -33.06 11.76
N LEU A 254 -7.94 -33.79 10.92
CA LEU A 254 -6.99 -33.22 9.96
C LEU A 254 -7.62 -33.01 8.59
N GLU A 255 -8.96 -33.04 8.50
CA GLU A 255 -9.73 -32.84 7.28
C GLU A 255 -9.05 -31.81 6.37
N ALA A 256 -8.77 -32.25 5.14
CA ALA A 256 -8.75 -31.35 4.00
C ALA A 256 -9.96 -30.41 4.14
N ALA A 257 -9.75 -29.11 3.95
CA ALA A 257 -10.75 -28.04 4.10
C ALA A 257 -12.18 -28.59 4.09
N PRO A 258 -12.96 -28.51 5.19
CA PRO A 258 -14.20 -29.27 5.33
C PRO A 258 -15.04 -29.11 4.07
N ASP A 259 -15.59 -30.21 3.55
CA ASP A 259 -16.52 -30.17 2.42
C ASP A 259 -17.60 -29.12 2.76
N PRO A 260 -17.95 -28.22 1.84
CA PRO A 260 -18.96 -27.22 2.12
C PRO A 260 -20.23 -27.94 2.58
N ALA A 261 -20.80 -27.48 3.70
CA ALA A 261 -22.19 -27.82 4.01
C ALA A 261 -23.00 -27.64 2.73
N PRO A 262 -23.90 -28.57 2.36
CA PRO A 262 -24.59 -28.53 1.07
C PRO A 262 -25.15 -27.12 0.88
N ALA A 263 -24.70 -26.45 -0.19
CA ALA A 263 -25.12 -25.10 -0.49
C ALA A 263 -26.66 -25.09 -0.52
N PRO A 264 -27.33 -24.09 0.08
CA PRO A 264 -28.77 -24.00 0.00
C PRO A 264 -29.19 -24.07 -1.48
N GLU A 265 -30.30 -24.74 -1.81
CA GLU A 265 -30.71 -25.03 -3.21
C GLU A 265 -30.68 -23.82 -4.15
N GLN A 266 -30.76 -22.59 -3.61
CA GLN A 266 -30.62 -21.33 -4.36
C GLN A 266 -29.82 -20.29 -3.56
N PRO A 267 -28.48 -20.38 -3.48
CA PRO A 267 -27.67 -19.55 -2.59
C PRO A 267 -27.64 -18.08 -3.04
N LEU A 268 -27.80 -17.81 -4.34
CA LEU A 268 -27.80 -16.46 -4.92
C LEU A 268 -29.21 -15.84 -5.03
N LYS A 269 -30.27 -16.48 -4.52
CA LYS A 269 -31.65 -15.99 -4.68
C LYS A 269 -31.83 -14.59 -4.09
N GLU A 270 -31.36 -14.40 -2.86
CA GLU A 270 -31.50 -13.12 -2.17
C GLU A 270 -30.59 -12.04 -2.77
N TYR A 271 -29.41 -12.42 -3.25
CA TYR A 271 -28.53 -11.52 -4.01
C TYR A 271 -29.22 -10.98 -5.26
N LYS A 272 -29.75 -11.87 -6.11
CA LYS A 272 -30.44 -11.50 -7.35
C LYS A 272 -31.73 -10.71 -7.09
N ARG A 273 -32.48 -11.02 -6.03
CA ARG A 273 -33.70 -10.30 -5.65
C ARG A 273 -33.45 -8.83 -5.27
N LYS A 274 -32.25 -8.52 -4.75
CA LYS A 274 -31.91 -7.19 -4.24
C LYS A 274 -31.30 -6.24 -5.28
N ARG A 275 -30.95 -6.70 -6.48
CA ARG A 275 -30.28 -5.90 -7.52
C ARG A 275 -31.13 -5.76 -8.78
N ASP A 276 -31.04 -4.60 -9.40
CA ASP A 276 -31.43 -4.40 -10.79
C ASP A 276 -30.19 -4.34 -11.69
N PHE A 277 -29.87 -5.47 -12.34
CA PHE A 277 -28.70 -5.60 -13.21
C PHE A 277 -28.79 -4.80 -14.52
N ALA A 278 -29.92 -4.15 -14.81
CA ALA A 278 -29.99 -3.15 -15.88
C ALA A 278 -29.40 -1.80 -15.45
N VAL A 279 -29.24 -1.57 -14.14
CA VAL A 279 -28.79 -0.30 -13.55
C VAL A 279 -27.42 -0.43 -12.90
N THR A 280 -27.19 -1.49 -12.12
CA THR A 280 -25.90 -1.71 -11.44
C THR A 280 -24.86 -2.37 -12.36
N ALA A 281 -23.58 -2.03 -12.17
CA ALA A 281 -22.45 -2.71 -12.81
C ALA A 281 -22.03 -3.99 -12.08
N GLU A 282 -22.71 -4.33 -10.97
CA GLU A 282 -22.45 -5.56 -10.23
C GLU A 282 -22.76 -6.81 -11.08
N PRO A 283 -21.95 -7.88 -10.97
CA PRO A 283 -22.16 -9.08 -11.76
C PRO A 283 -23.43 -9.82 -11.32
N ALA A 284 -24.31 -10.17 -12.27
CA ALA A 284 -25.50 -10.98 -11.99
C ALA A 284 -25.16 -12.39 -11.51
N GLY A 285 -24.06 -12.94 -12.03
CA GLY A 285 -23.53 -14.27 -11.72
C GLY A 285 -24.42 -15.43 -12.19
N ALA A 286 -23.79 -16.49 -12.69
CA ALA A 286 -24.39 -17.82 -12.71
C ALA A 286 -24.05 -18.55 -11.40
N LEU A 287 -24.69 -19.70 -11.12
CA LEU A 287 -24.04 -20.68 -10.24
C LEU A 287 -22.81 -21.17 -11.02
N GLY A 288 -21.67 -20.51 -10.83
CA GLY A 288 -20.43 -20.87 -11.50
C GLY A 288 -19.81 -22.08 -10.80
N GLU A 289 -19.34 -23.06 -11.58
CA GLU A 289 -18.27 -23.94 -11.12
C GLU A 289 -17.09 -23.05 -10.74
N SER A 290 -16.59 -23.18 -9.50
CA SER A 290 -15.40 -22.44 -9.08
C SER A 290 -14.23 -22.82 -10.00
N PRO A 291 -13.51 -21.86 -10.63
CA PRO A 291 -12.34 -22.17 -11.45
C PRO A 291 -11.17 -22.78 -10.65
N SER A 292 -11.29 -22.87 -9.32
CA SER A 292 -10.32 -23.51 -8.44
C SER A 292 -11.03 -24.18 -7.26
N ASP A 293 -10.61 -25.39 -6.91
CA ASP A 293 -11.00 -26.10 -5.68
C ASP A 293 -10.48 -25.44 -4.37
N ARG A 294 -9.78 -24.31 -4.45
CA ARG A 294 -9.10 -23.68 -3.29
C ARG A 294 -9.88 -22.50 -2.67
N PRO A 295 -10.01 -22.43 -1.34
CA PRO A 295 -10.68 -21.31 -0.66
C PRO A 295 -9.90 -20.00 -0.77
N SER A 296 -10.55 -18.96 -1.27
CA SER A 296 -10.03 -17.62 -1.46
C SER A 296 -10.87 -16.61 -0.68
N PHE A 297 -10.26 -15.48 -0.32
CA PHE A 297 -10.99 -14.41 0.32
C PHE A 297 -10.78 -13.08 -0.39
N MET A 298 -11.79 -12.23 -0.25
CA MET A 298 -11.78 -10.85 -0.69
C MET A 298 -12.26 -9.97 0.46
N ILE A 299 -11.63 -8.82 0.64
CA ILE A 299 -12.12 -7.78 1.53
C ILE A 299 -12.38 -6.56 0.67
N HIS A 300 -13.65 -6.20 0.50
CA HIS A 300 -14.01 -4.95 -0.15
C HIS A 300 -14.11 -3.84 0.87
N LYS A 301 -13.61 -2.66 0.53
CA LYS A 301 -13.92 -1.41 1.19
C LYS A 301 -15.15 -0.81 0.51
N HIS A 302 -16.26 -0.74 1.24
CA HIS A 302 -17.54 -0.26 0.70
C HIS A 302 -17.93 1.07 1.35
N HIS A 303 -17.78 2.15 0.59
CA HIS A 303 -18.20 3.50 0.98
C HIS A 303 -19.66 3.73 0.57
N ALA A 304 -20.58 3.12 1.32
CA ALA A 304 -22.01 3.37 1.18
C ALA A 304 -22.42 4.64 1.94
N ARG A 305 -23.57 4.63 2.65
CA ARG A 305 -23.91 5.71 3.61
C ARG A 305 -22.86 5.91 4.70
N ARG A 306 -22.17 4.82 5.06
CA ARG A 306 -21.02 4.77 5.95
C ARG A 306 -20.03 3.79 5.37
N LEU A 307 -18.76 4.03 5.66
CA LEU A 307 -17.71 3.10 5.34
C LEU A 307 -17.88 1.79 6.11
N HIS A 308 -17.69 0.66 5.43
CA HIS A 308 -17.54 -0.65 6.04
C HIS A 308 -16.65 -1.53 5.17
N TYR A 309 -16.29 -2.70 5.70
CA TYR A 309 -15.46 -3.68 5.01
C TYR A 309 -16.24 -4.98 4.85
N ASP A 310 -16.35 -5.48 3.63
CA ASP A 310 -17.01 -6.76 3.37
C ASP A 310 -15.97 -7.86 3.26
N LEU A 311 -15.88 -8.71 4.29
CA LEU A 311 -15.13 -9.97 4.22
C LEU A 311 -15.94 -10.99 3.45
N ARG A 312 -15.35 -11.55 2.39
CA ARG A 312 -16.00 -12.47 1.47
C ARG A 312 -15.12 -13.70 1.35
N LEU A 313 -15.66 -14.87 1.66
CA LEU A 313 -14.96 -16.14 1.70
C LEU A 313 -15.55 -17.04 0.62
N SER A 314 -14.75 -17.46 -0.36
CA SER A 314 -15.21 -18.42 -1.36
C SER A 314 -15.44 -19.78 -0.71
N ARG A 315 -16.66 -20.30 -0.88
CA ARG A 315 -17.08 -21.61 -0.36
C ARG A 315 -18.36 -22.06 -1.06
N GLY A 316 -18.43 -23.32 -1.48
CA GLY A 316 -19.65 -23.90 -2.07
C GLY A 316 -20.15 -23.18 -3.33
N GLY A 317 -19.24 -22.66 -4.17
CA GLY A 317 -19.59 -21.96 -5.41
C GLY A 317 -20.11 -20.52 -5.23
N VAL A 318 -20.03 -19.97 -4.02
CA VAL A 318 -20.43 -18.58 -3.71
C VAL A 318 -19.40 -17.91 -2.79
N LEU A 319 -19.59 -16.61 -2.56
CA LEU A 319 -18.85 -15.82 -1.59
C LEU A 319 -19.70 -15.62 -0.33
N VAL A 320 -19.39 -16.36 0.73
CA VAL A 320 -19.99 -16.16 2.06
C VAL A 320 -19.49 -14.82 2.61
N SER A 321 -20.42 -13.90 2.86
CA SER A 321 -20.11 -12.47 2.97
C SER A 321 -20.51 -11.88 4.32
N PHE A 322 -19.60 -11.11 4.92
CA PHE A 322 -19.80 -10.42 6.19
C PHE A 322 -19.46 -8.93 6.05
N ALA A 323 -20.43 -8.06 6.32
CA ALA A 323 -20.22 -6.63 6.44
C ALA A 323 -19.67 -6.29 7.84
N ILE A 324 -18.48 -5.69 7.89
CA ILE A 324 -17.72 -5.39 9.11
C ILE A 324 -17.51 -3.87 9.18
N PRO A 325 -18.35 -3.12 9.92
CA PRO A 325 -18.36 -1.65 9.91
C PRO A 325 -17.03 -1.00 10.24
N LYS A 326 -16.21 -1.65 11.07
CA LYS A 326 -14.92 -1.10 11.53
C LYS A 326 -13.71 -1.81 10.91
N GLY A 327 -13.89 -2.68 9.90
CA GLY A 327 -12.82 -3.51 9.33
C GLY A 327 -12.41 -4.70 10.22
N LEU A 328 -11.52 -5.56 9.75
CA LEU A 328 -11.04 -6.70 10.55
C LEU A 328 -10.07 -6.25 11.64
N PRO A 329 -10.13 -6.82 12.87
CA PRO A 329 -9.21 -6.45 13.95
C PRO A 329 -7.75 -6.80 13.64
N GLU A 330 -6.86 -5.80 13.60
CA GLU A 330 -5.44 -6.04 13.38
C GLU A 330 -4.70 -6.52 14.63
N GLN A 331 -5.20 -6.17 15.83
CA GLN A 331 -4.62 -6.54 17.12
C GLN A 331 -5.46 -7.58 17.85
N PRO A 332 -4.83 -8.54 18.57
CA PRO A 332 -5.56 -9.43 19.48
C PRO A 332 -6.31 -8.66 20.57
N GLY A 333 -7.41 -9.23 21.07
CA GLY A 333 -8.23 -8.64 22.13
C GLY A 333 -9.30 -7.64 21.66
N VAL A 334 -9.24 -7.18 20.41
CA VAL A 334 -10.28 -6.33 19.81
C VAL A 334 -11.36 -7.21 19.16
N ARG A 335 -12.62 -7.03 19.58
CA ARG A 335 -13.79 -7.69 18.99
C ARG A 335 -14.58 -6.69 18.15
N ARG A 336 -14.97 -7.08 16.93
CA ARG A 336 -15.77 -6.25 16.03
C ARG A 336 -17.02 -6.99 15.57
N LEU A 337 -18.10 -6.26 15.36
CA LEU A 337 -19.32 -6.78 14.76
C LEU A 337 -19.06 -7.15 13.30
N ALA A 338 -19.46 -8.35 12.92
CA ALA A 338 -19.52 -8.85 11.55
C ALA A 338 -20.97 -9.23 11.26
N VAL A 339 -21.63 -8.55 10.33
CA VAL A 339 -23.02 -8.85 9.97
C VAL A 339 -23.01 -9.73 8.74
N HIS A 340 -23.53 -10.95 8.86
CA HIS A 340 -23.70 -11.83 7.71
C HIS A 340 -24.71 -11.20 6.74
N VAL A 341 -24.27 -10.97 5.50
CA VAL A 341 -25.11 -10.48 4.40
C VAL A 341 -25.42 -11.63 3.44
N GLU A 342 -26.19 -11.37 2.39
CA GLU A 342 -26.42 -12.41 1.37
C GLU A 342 -25.11 -12.89 0.73
N ASP A 343 -25.09 -14.15 0.30
CA ASP A 343 -23.98 -14.70 -0.47
C ASP A 343 -23.89 -14.02 -1.83
N HIS A 344 -22.67 -13.82 -2.33
CA HIS A 344 -22.44 -13.18 -3.62
C HIS A 344 -21.89 -14.17 -4.64
N PRO A 345 -22.06 -13.92 -5.95
CA PRO A 345 -21.45 -14.75 -6.98
C PRO A 345 -19.92 -14.66 -6.91
N ILE A 346 -19.21 -15.71 -7.32
CA ILE A 346 -17.74 -15.77 -7.31
C ILE A 346 -17.13 -14.62 -8.11
N GLU A 347 -17.76 -14.25 -9.23
CA GLU A 347 -17.35 -13.14 -10.10
C GLU A 347 -17.37 -11.78 -9.39
N TYR A 348 -18.13 -11.65 -8.28
CA TYR A 348 -18.13 -10.43 -7.47
C TYR A 348 -16.79 -10.20 -6.77
N ALA A 349 -15.96 -11.24 -6.59
CA ALA A 349 -14.66 -11.10 -5.93
C ALA A 349 -13.77 -10.06 -6.63
N SER A 350 -13.84 -9.94 -7.96
CA SER A 350 -13.05 -8.96 -8.72
C SER A 350 -13.77 -7.64 -9.00
N PHE A 351 -14.94 -7.40 -8.40
CA PHE A 351 -15.75 -6.22 -8.68
C PHE A 351 -15.19 -4.98 -7.96
N GLU A 352 -14.87 -3.95 -8.73
CA GLU A 352 -14.63 -2.59 -8.24
C GLU A 352 -15.46 -1.60 -9.06
N GLY A 353 -16.06 -0.62 -8.39
CA GLY A 353 -16.85 0.38 -9.09
C GLY A 353 -17.80 1.16 -8.20
N SER A 354 -18.62 1.99 -8.85
CA SER A 354 -19.66 2.78 -8.21
C SER A 354 -21.02 2.09 -8.37
N ILE A 355 -21.70 1.82 -7.25
CA ILE A 355 -23.08 1.34 -7.25
C ILE A 355 -24.00 2.58 -7.24
N PRO A 356 -24.89 2.74 -8.26
CA PRO A 356 -25.70 3.95 -8.42
C PRO A 356 -26.59 4.30 -7.22
N LYS A 357 -26.83 5.59 -7.01
CA LYS A 357 -27.71 6.07 -5.93
C LYS A 357 -29.14 5.56 -6.13
N GLY A 358 -29.70 4.93 -5.10
CA GLY A 358 -31.05 4.34 -5.13
C GLY A 358 -31.01 2.81 -5.16
N GLU A 359 -29.90 2.23 -5.64
CA GLU A 359 -29.67 0.79 -5.63
C GLU A 359 -29.29 0.28 -4.22
N TYR A 360 -29.54 -1.00 -3.98
CA TYR A 360 -29.11 -1.66 -2.76
C TYR A 360 -27.58 -1.68 -2.68
N GLY A 361 -27.02 -1.14 -1.60
CA GLY A 361 -25.56 -1.01 -1.49
C GLY A 361 -24.97 0.18 -2.25
N ALA A 362 -25.77 1.18 -2.66
CA ALA A 362 -25.27 2.40 -3.31
C ALA A 362 -24.02 2.99 -2.61
N GLY A 363 -22.96 3.23 -3.38
CA GLY A 363 -21.65 3.64 -2.87
C GLY A 363 -20.48 3.18 -3.73
N GLU A 364 -19.27 3.61 -3.36
CA GLU A 364 -18.03 3.14 -4.01
C GLU A 364 -17.54 1.83 -3.37
N VAL A 365 -17.23 0.84 -4.20
CA VAL A 365 -16.63 -0.44 -3.82
C VAL A 365 -15.21 -0.49 -4.38
N ARG A 366 -14.24 -0.78 -3.51
CA ARG A 366 -12.83 -1.00 -3.87
C ARG A 366 -12.30 -2.24 -3.17
N ILE A 367 -11.34 -2.92 -3.78
CA ILE A 367 -10.66 -4.06 -3.15
C ILE A 367 -9.70 -3.50 -2.08
N PHE A 368 -9.91 -3.91 -0.83
CA PHE A 368 -9.00 -3.59 0.27
C PHE A 368 -7.93 -4.66 0.41
N ASP A 369 -8.28 -5.93 0.41
CA ASP A 369 -7.31 -7.01 0.52
C ASP A 369 -7.85 -8.26 -0.14
N GLN A 370 -6.96 -9.13 -0.58
CA GLN A 370 -7.32 -10.39 -1.21
C GLN A 370 -6.23 -11.42 -1.01
N GLY A 371 -6.63 -12.68 -0.97
CA GLY A 371 -5.70 -13.78 -0.81
C GLY A 371 -6.39 -15.12 -0.72
N THR A 372 -5.66 -16.09 -0.18
CA THR A 372 -6.20 -17.41 0.16
C THR A 372 -6.50 -17.47 1.66
N TYR A 373 -7.35 -18.39 2.06
CA TYR A 373 -7.56 -18.67 3.47
C TYR A 373 -7.57 -20.17 3.75
N GLU A 374 -7.08 -20.55 4.93
CA GLU A 374 -7.25 -21.90 5.46
C GLU A 374 -8.51 -21.92 6.33
N PRO A 375 -9.55 -22.71 6.02
CA PRO A 375 -10.63 -22.99 6.95
C PRO A 375 -10.11 -23.96 8.03
N LEU A 376 -9.96 -23.46 9.27
CA LEU A 376 -9.52 -24.26 10.42
C LEU A 376 -10.72 -24.84 11.21
N GLU A 377 -11.88 -24.19 11.13
CA GLU A 377 -13.14 -24.64 11.73
C GLU A 377 -14.29 -23.95 10.99
N TRP A 378 -15.36 -24.67 10.65
CA TRP A 378 -16.53 -24.06 10.01
C TRP A 378 -17.81 -24.72 10.48
N THR A 379 -18.59 -24.00 11.29
CA THR A 379 -19.88 -24.44 11.85
C THR A 379 -20.89 -23.31 11.77
N ASP A 380 -22.17 -23.61 12.01
CA ASP A 380 -23.26 -22.64 12.17
C ASP A 380 -23.03 -21.61 13.29
N LYS A 381 -22.22 -21.97 14.29
CA LYS A 381 -21.91 -21.16 15.47
C LYS A 381 -20.56 -20.45 15.40
N LYS A 382 -19.61 -20.99 14.65
CA LYS A 382 -18.22 -20.53 14.67
C LYS A 382 -17.50 -20.88 13.39
N ILE A 383 -16.78 -19.89 12.87
CA ILE A 383 -15.85 -20.01 11.75
C ILE A 383 -14.47 -19.59 12.26
N THR A 384 -13.48 -20.45 12.14
CA THR A 384 -12.06 -20.12 12.38
C THR A 384 -11.33 -20.23 11.05
N ILE A 385 -10.68 -19.15 10.65
CA ILE A 385 -9.93 -19.08 9.38
C ILE A 385 -8.55 -18.50 9.61
N ARG A 386 -7.59 -18.91 8.79
CA ARG A 386 -6.30 -18.23 8.68
C ARG A 386 -6.22 -17.52 7.35
N LEU A 387 -6.09 -16.19 7.38
CA LEU A 387 -5.95 -15.38 6.18
C LEU A 387 -4.49 -15.30 5.76
N HIS A 388 -4.28 -15.43 4.45
CA HIS A 388 -3.00 -15.22 3.76
C HIS A 388 -3.17 -14.08 2.74
N GLY A 389 -3.44 -12.88 3.24
CA GLY A 389 -3.63 -11.67 2.45
C GLY A 389 -2.35 -10.90 2.17
N ALA A 390 -2.45 -9.94 1.25
CA ALA A 390 -1.40 -8.95 1.05
C ALA A 390 -1.32 -7.98 2.25
N ARG A 391 -2.46 -7.62 2.84
CA ARG A 391 -2.54 -6.67 3.97
C ARG A 391 -2.82 -7.34 5.32
N LEU A 392 -3.74 -8.30 5.32
CA LEU A 392 -4.19 -8.99 6.52
C LEU A 392 -3.73 -10.45 6.49
N GLN A 393 -2.91 -10.78 7.48
CA GLN A 393 -2.43 -12.13 7.72
C GLN A 393 -2.76 -12.57 9.13
N GLY A 394 -2.94 -13.88 9.31
CA GLY A 394 -3.11 -14.50 10.62
C GLY A 394 -4.48 -15.12 10.84
N GLU A 395 -4.69 -15.63 12.05
CA GLU A 395 -5.87 -16.41 12.42
C GLU A 395 -6.97 -15.53 13.00
N TYR A 396 -8.19 -15.71 12.50
CA TYR A 396 -9.39 -14.99 12.88
C TYR A 396 -10.49 -15.96 13.30
N HIS A 397 -11.24 -15.59 14.33
CA HIS A 397 -12.45 -16.27 14.76
C HIS A 397 -13.64 -15.37 14.45
N ILE A 398 -14.68 -15.95 13.84
CA ILE A 398 -15.97 -15.34 13.56
C ILE A 398 -17.01 -16.17 14.32
N VAL A 399 -17.61 -15.62 15.36
CA VAL A 399 -18.51 -16.35 16.28
C VAL A 399 -19.91 -15.78 16.16
N ASN A 400 -20.89 -16.65 15.93
CA ASN A 400 -22.29 -16.28 15.85
C ASN A 400 -22.81 -15.90 17.25
N THR A 401 -23.33 -14.68 17.38
CA THR A 401 -23.89 -14.16 18.63
C THR A 401 -25.41 -14.00 18.61
N ASP A 402 -26.03 -14.35 17.49
CA ASP A 402 -27.47 -14.26 17.26
C ASP A 402 -27.93 -15.58 16.60
N PRO A 403 -27.93 -16.69 17.35
CA PRO A 403 -28.28 -18.00 16.80
C PRO A 403 -29.74 -18.11 16.33
N GLU A 404 -30.62 -17.19 16.72
CA GLU A 404 -32.03 -17.17 16.28
C GLU A 404 -32.20 -16.57 14.88
N ASN A 405 -31.53 -15.47 14.55
CA ASN A 405 -31.61 -14.84 13.21
C ASN A 405 -30.40 -15.15 12.31
N GLY A 406 -29.32 -15.69 12.87
CA GLY A 406 -28.08 -16.06 12.19
C GLY A 406 -27.26 -14.88 11.63
N LYS A 407 -27.67 -13.64 11.90
CA LYS A 407 -27.17 -12.44 11.21
C LYS A 407 -25.98 -11.77 11.88
N ASN A 408 -25.95 -11.73 13.22
CA ASN A 408 -24.94 -10.96 13.95
C ASN A 408 -23.83 -11.87 14.49
N TRP A 409 -22.62 -11.62 14.01
CA TRP A 409 -21.41 -12.33 14.40
C TRP A 409 -20.39 -11.38 15.01
N LEU A 410 -19.43 -11.93 15.75
CA LEU A 410 -18.25 -11.21 16.23
C LEU A 410 -17.00 -11.76 15.58
N ILE A 411 -16.19 -10.89 14.99
CA ILE A 411 -14.86 -11.20 14.47
C ILE A 411 -13.77 -10.70 15.40
N PHE A 412 -12.75 -11.52 15.65
CA PHE A 412 -11.56 -11.15 16.42
C PHE A 412 -10.33 -11.97 16.01
N ARG A 413 -9.15 -11.36 16.14
CA ARG A 413 -7.86 -12.00 15.84
C ARG A 413 -7.41 -12.90 17.01
N SER A 414 -6.88 -14.07 16.67
CA SER A 414 -6.33 -15.04 17.63
C SER A 414 -5.09 -14.48 18.33
N THR A 415 -4.96 -14.73 19.65
CA THR A 415 -3.78 -14.33 20.45
C THR A 415 -2.54 -15.17 20.15
N ARG A 416 -2.70 -16.33 19.50
CA ARG A 416 -1.60 -17.22 19.12
C ARG A 416 -0.82 -16.74 17.89
N ALA A 417 -1.33 -15.74 17.17
CA ALA A 417 -0.81 -15.28 15.89
C ALA A 417 0.25 -14.16 15.98
N GLY A 418 0.71 -13.79 17.19
CA GLY A 418 1.61 -12.64 17.39
C GLY A 418 0.95 -11.30 17.02
N ALA A 419 1.62 -10.20 17.34
CA ALA A 419 1.23 -8.88 16.82
C ALA A 419 1.62 -8.79 15.34
N ALA A 420 0.77 -8.18 14.51
CA ALA A 420 1.19 -7.82 13.16
C ALA A 420 2.41 -6.89 13.26
N PRO A 421 3.43 -7.05 12.37
CA PRO A 421 4.55 -6.13 12.35
C PRO A 421 4.05 -4.69 12.18
N LEU A 422 4.67 -3.76 12.93
CA LEU A 422 4.38 -2.33 12.78
C LEU A 422 4.67 -1.91 11.35
N LYS A 423 3.65 -1.42 10.65
CA LYS A 423 3.80 -0.93 9.29
C LYS A 423 4.66 0.34 9.31
N PRO A 424 5.65 0.49 8.41
CA PRO A 424 6.51 1.67 8.37
C PRO A 424 5.64 2.93 8.19
N THR A 425 6.03 4.06 8.78
CA THR A 425 5.29 5.33 8.59
C THR A 425 5.89 6.15 7.45
N PRO A 426 5.09 6.93 6.70
CA PRO A 426 5.62 7.79 5.66
C PRO A 426 6.64 8.81 6.22
N PRO A 427 7.76 9.06 5.52
CA PRO A 427 8.75 10.05 5.93
C PRO A 427 8.20 11.48 5.79
N VAL A 428 8.76 12.43 6.52
CA VAL A 428 8.40 13.85 6.36
C VAL A 428 9.03 14.39 5.07
N LEU A 429 8.18 14.84 4.13
CA LEU A 429 8.61 15.41 2.84
C LEU A 429 8.24 16.88 2.71
N GLN A 430 8.94 17.57 1.80
CA GLN A 430 8.57 18.91 1.31
C GLN A 430 7.94 18.82 -0.08
N PRO A 431 6.92 19.63 -0.40
CA PRO A 431 6.30 19.61 -1.72
C PRO A 431 7.26 19.94 -2.87
N MET A 432 7.11 19.26 -4.00
CA MET A 432 7.72 19.62 -5.28
C MET A 432 7.09 20.91 -5.84
N LEU A 433 7.87 21.73 -6.54
CA LEU A 433 7.44 23.05 -7.02
C LEU A 433 7.43 23.13 -8.56
N ALA A 434 6.42 23.80 -9.11
CA ALA A 434 6.30 24.05 -10.55
C ALA A 434 7.10 25.29 -11.01
N THR A 435 7.66 25.25 -12.21
CA THR A 435 8.27 26.42 -12.88
C THR A 435 7.20 27.29 -13.51
N ALA A 436 7.31 28.61 -13.37
CA ALA A 436 6.47 29.55 -14.11
C ALA A 436 6.84 29.56 -15.60
N GLY A 437 5.86 29.54 -16.49
CA GLY A 437 6.08 29.92 -17.88
C GLY A 437 5.19 29.23 -18.92
N GLY A 438 5.18 29.82 -20.12
CA GLY A 438 4.62 29.24 -21.34
C GLY A 438 3.27 29.79 -21.77
N LYS A 439 3.02 29.74 -23.08
CA LYS A 439 1.66 29.81 -23.65
C LYS A 439 1.00 28.43 -23.47
N PRO A 440 -0.34 28.35 -23.41
CA PRO A 440 -1.05 27.08 -23.41
C PRO A 440 -0.62 26.19 -24.58
N PHE A 441 -0.39 24.90 -24.32
CA PHE A 441 0.13 23.96 -25.30
C PHE A 441 -0.56 22.58 -25.20
N ASP A 442 -0.46 21.82 -26.28
CA ASP A 442 -0.88 20.42 -26.34
C ASP A 442 0.37 19.57 -26.61
N ASP A 443 0.55 18.49 -25.85
CA ASP A 443 1.66 17.56 -26.03
C ASP A 443 1.32 16.22 -25.33
N PRO A 444 1.30 15.07 -26.04
CA PRO A 444 0.95 13.77 -25.47
C PRO A 444 1.89 13.30 -24.34
N LYS A 445 3.09 13.88 -24.22
CA LYS A 445 4.06 13.62 -23.14
C LYS A 445 3.70 14.34 -21.83
N TRP A 446 2.62 15.11 -21.82
CA TRP A 446 2.18 15.90 -20.68
C TRP A 446 0.74 15.58 -20.32
N GLN A 447 0.47 15.65 -19.03
CA GLN A 447 -0.86 15.64 -18.48
C GLN A 447 -1.16 17.01 -17.87
N PHE A 448 -2.42 17.43 -17.89
CA PHE A 448 -2.83 18.77 -17.50
C PHE A 448 -3.92 18.71 -16.44
N GLU A 449 -3.80 19.55 -15.42
CA GLU A 449 -4.74 19.62 -14.31
C GLU A 449 -5.09 21.09 -14.03
N VAL A 450 -6.26 21.33 -13.44
CA VAL A 450 -6.63 22.68 -12.98
C VAL A 450 -5.64 23.15 -11.92
N LYS A 451 -5.13 24.37 -12.07
CA LYS A 451 -4.39 25.04 -11.00
C LYS A 451 -5.40 25.56 -9.97
N TRP A 452 -5.48 24.86 -8.86
CA TRP A 452 -6.34 25.25 -7.74
C TRP A 452 -5.72 26.36 -6.91
N ASP A 453 -6.58 27.27 -6.46
CA ASP A 453 -6.26 28.44 -5.67
C ASP A 453 -6.62 28.19 -4.20
N GLY A 454 -5.63 27.83 -3.39
CA GLY A 454 -5.82 27.33 -2.04
C GLY A 454 -4.55 27.25 -1.20
N VAL A 455 -4.54 26.31 -0.25
CA VAL A 455 -3.38 26.02 0.60
C VAL A 455 -2.86 24.61 0.31
N ARG A 456 -1.64 24.57 -0.23
CA ARG A 456 -0.88 23.36 -0.48
C ARG A 456 -0.63 22.57 0.81
N THR A 457 -1.07 21.31 0.83
CA THR A 457 -1.09 20.48 2.03
C THR A 457 -0.70 19.03 1.72
N LEU A 458 0.28 18.51 2.45
CA LEU A 458 0.59 17.09 2.50
C LEU A 458 -0.27 16.40 3.56
N ALA A 459 -1.03 15.38 3.16
CA ALA A 459 -1.87 14.59 4.04
C ALA A 459 -1.22 13.22 4.32
N TYR A 460 -0.85 13.00 5.58
CA TYR A 460 -0.35 11.72 6.09
C TYR A 460 -1.55 10.96 6.64
N LEU A 461 -1.86 9.84 6.01
CA LEU A 461 -3.01 9.00 6.32
C LEU A 461 -2.51 7.70 6.93
N GLY A 462 -3.16 7.20 7.98
CA GLY A 462 -2.92 5.86 8.51
C GLY A 462 -2.85 5.80 10.03
N ASN A 463 -2.73 4.58 10.58
CA ASN A 463 -2.74 4.34 12.03
C ASN A 463 -3.98 4.91 12.76
N GLY A 464 -5.12 4.99 12.07
CA GLY A 464 -6.35 5.56 12.62
C GLY A 464 -6.33 7.09 12.79
N ALA A 465 -5.44 7.80 12.09
CA ALA A 465 -5.36 9.24 12.14
C ALA A 465 -5.00 9.88 10.78
N THR A 466 -5.38 11.15 10.62
CA THR A 466 -4.93 12.01 9.52
C THR A 466 -4.08 13.13 10.10
N ARG A 467 -2.94 13.41 9.50
CA ARG A 467 -2.09 14.57 9.81
C ARG A 467 -1.89 15.43 8.57
N LEU A 468 -2.23 16.71 8.65
CA LEU A 468 -2.20 17.67 7.56
C LEU A 468 -1.05 18.64 7.77
N VAL A 469 -0.14 18.73 6.80
CA VAL A 469 1.07 19.55 6.89
C VAL A 469 1.10 20.53 5.74
N SER A 470 1.10 21.82 6.06
CA SER A 470 1.23 22.90 5.07
C SER A 470 2.59 22.87 4.37
N ARG A 471 2.71 23.62 3.27
CA ARG A 471 3.97 23.81 2.52
C ARG A 471 5.20 24.14 3.39
N ARG A 472 5.02 24.84 4.50
CA ARG A 472 6.11 25.25 5.43
C ARG A 472 6.46 24.20 6.49
N GLY A 473 5.85 23.02 6.45
CA GLY A 473 6.05 21.98 7.46
C GLY A 473 5.23 22.18 8.74
N ARG A 474 4.33 23.17 8.80
CA ARG A 474 3.44 23.38 9.95
C ARG A 474 2.22 22.47 9.85
N GLU A 475 1.88 21.82 10.96
CA GLU A 475 0.64 21.04 11.08
C GLU A 475 -0.58 21.97 11.13
N VAL A 476 -1.62 21.62 10.38
CA VAL A 476 -2.83 22.44 10.20
C VAL A 476 -4.14 21.70 10.55
N ASN A 477 -4.04 20.59 11.29
CA ASN A 477 -5.17 19.76 11.70
C ASN A 477 -6.30 20.56 12.37
N VAL A 478 -5.93 21.48 13.26
CA VAL A 478 -6.87 22.23 14.10
C VAL A 478 -7.73 23.20 13.30
N GLN A 479 -7.22 23.72 12.18
CA GLN A 479 -7.97 24.59 11.27
C GLN A 479 -8.98 23.81 10.44
N TYR A 480 -8.76 22.51 10.21
CA TYR A 480 -9.52 21.69 9.26
C TYR A 480 -10.03 20.37 9.87
N PRO A 481 -10.81 20.41 10.98
CA PRO A 481 -11.31 19.21 11.64
C PRO A 481 -12.17 18.32 10.73
N GLU A 482 -12.83 18.89 9.72
CA GLU A 482 -13.66 18.16 8.75
C GLU A 482 -12.86 17.25 7.79
N LEU A 483 -11.52 17.31 7.82
CA LEU A 483 -10.63 16.47 7.02
C LEU A 483 -9.92 15.38 7.85
N LEU A 484 -10.14 15.32 9.17
CA LEU A 484 -9.40 14.41 10.06
C LEU A 484 -9.76 12.94 9.88
N GLU A 485 -10.90 12.66 9.25
CA GLU A 485 -11.35 11.30 8.90
C GLU A 485 -10.87 10.87 7.50
N MET A 486 -10.01 11.65 6.84
CA MET A 486 -9.50 11.29 5.50
C MET A 486 -8.79 9.92 5.45
N HIS A 487 -8.16 9.48 6.54
CA HIS A 487 -7.58 8.14 6.65
C HIS A 487 -8.63 7.03 6.52
N GLU A 488 -9.89 7.29 6.90
CA GLU A 488 -10.99 6.35 6.66
C GLU A 488 -11.32 6.21 5.18
N LEU A 489 -10.90 7.14 4.31
CA LEU A 489 -11.13 7.05 2.87
C LEU A 489 -10.00 6.33 2.12
N LEU A 490 -8.90 6.01 2.80
CA LEU A 490 -7.76 5.31 2.23
C LEU A 490 -7.99 3.79 2.15
N ALA A 491 -8.16 3.23 0.96
CA ALA A 491 -8.08 1.79 0.68
C ALA A 491 -6.61 1.31 0.74
N GLY A 492 -6.02 1.45 1.93
CA GLY A 492 -4.63 1.20 2.29
C GLY A 492 -4.44 1.39 3.80
N ASP A 493 -3.31 0.97 4.32
CA ASP A 493 -2.97 1.05 5.73
C ASP A 493 -2.45 2.44 6.10
N ASN A 494 -1.57 2.96 5.25
CA ASN A 494 -1.03 4.30 5.40
C ASN A 494 -0.56 4.86 4.05
N ALA A 495 -0.61 6.19 3.92
CA ALA A 495 -0.26 6.89 2.70
C ALA A 495 0.25 8.31 2.97
N LEU A 496 1.00 8.85 2.00
CA LEU A 496 1.32 10.27 1.93
C LEU A 496 0.77 10.85 0.63
N VAL A 497 -0.23 11.72 0.74
CA VAL A 497 -0.94 12.34 -0.38
C VAL A 497 -0.58 13.82 -0.47
N ASP A 498 -0.27 14.30 -1.67
CA ASP A 498 -0.07 15.72 -1.94
C ASP A 498 -1.35 16.31 -2.53
N GLY A 499 -1.85 17.40 -1.93
CA GLY A 499 -3.13 18.01 -2.30
C GLY A 499 -3.22 19.50 -2.02
N GLU A 500 -4.35 20.09 -2.42
CA GLU A 500 -4.69 21.50 -2.21
C GLU A 500 -5.98 21.61 -1.39
N ILE A 501 -5.96 22.36 -0.28
CA ILE A 501 -7.18 22.70 0.46
C ILE A 501 -7.78 23.97 -0.14
N VAL A 502 -9.04 23.90 -0.57
CA VAL A 502 -9.77 25.01 -1.20
C VAL A 502 -11.12 25.26 -0.51
N VAL A 503 -11.65 26.48 -0.67
CA VAL A 503 -13.07 26.79 -0.42
C VAL A 503 -13.70 27.17 -1.76
N LEU A 504 -14.84 26.57 -2.08
CA LEU A 504 -15.55 26.86 -3.32
C LEU A 504 -16.72 27.84 -3.10
N GLU A 505 -16.93 28.70 -4.08
CA GLU A 505 -18.15 29.49 -4.26
C GLU A 505 -19.32 28.62 -4.73
N ARG A 506 -20.53 29.18 -4.73
CA ARG A 506 -21.74 28.46 -5.17
C ARG A 506 -21.68 28.02 -6.64
N ASP A 507 -20.94 28.74 -7.47
CA ASP A 507 -20.69 28.41 -8.88
C ASP A 507 -19.51 27.44 -9.07
N GLY A 508 -18.88 26.99 -7.98
CA GLY A 508 -17.75 26.06 -8.00
C GLY A 508 -16.38 26.72 -8.15
N LYS A 509 -16.29 28.06 -8.20
CA LYS A 509 -15.00 28.77 -8.30
C LYS A 509 -14.26 28.75 -6.94
N PRO A 510 -12.95 28.47 -6.88
CA PRO A 510 -12.19 28.59 -5.65
C PRO A 510 -12.09 30.05 -5.18
N SER A 511 -12.20 30.24 -3.88
CA SER A 511 -12.20 31.55 -3.21
C SER A 511 -11.18 31.55 -2.07
N PHE A 512 -10.00 32.07 -2.38
CA PHE A 512 -8.93 32.18 -1.39
C PHE A 512 -9.33 33.10 -0.24
N GLU A 513 -9.99 34.23 -0.52
CA GLU A 513 -10.51 35.15 0.51
C GLU A 513 -11.39 34.43 1.54
N ARG A 514 -12.30 33.57 1.09
CA ARG A 514 -13.16 32.79 1.99
C ARG A 514 -12.38 31.72 2.76
N LEU A 515 -11.34 31.15 2.17
CA LEU A 515 -10.46 30.19 2.85
C LEU A 515 -9.64 30.86 3.97
N GLN A 516 -9.20 32.11 3.79
CA GLN A 516 -8.42 32.86 4.79
C GLN A 516 -9.14 33.03 6.13
N GLN A 517 -10.48 33.06 6.12
CA GLN A 517 -11.29 33.10 7.33
C GLN A 517 -11.05 31.90 8.28
N ARG A 518 -10.31 30.87 7.82
CA ARG A 518 -9.96 29.67 8.59
C ARG A 518 -8.53 29.68 9.17
N PHE A 519 -7.62 30.51 8.66
CA PHE A 519 -6.17 30.37 8.94
C PHE A 519 -5.81 30.54 10.43
N THR A 520 -6.38 31.53 11.09
CA THR A 520 -6.05 31.88 12.48
C THR A 520 -6.96 31.20 13.51
N VAL A 521 -7.92 30.39 13.06
CA VAL A 521 -8.95 29.81 13.93
C VAL A 521 -8.55 28.41 14.36
N ALA A 522 -8.05 28.28 15.59
CA ALA A 522 -7.62 26.99 16.16
C ALA A 522 -8.78 26.04 16.50
N LYS A 523 -10.02 26.54 16.66
CA LYS A 523 -11.19 25.70 16.93
C LYS A 523 -12.42 26.27 16.25
N PRO A 524 -12.64 25.98 14.94
CA PRO A 524 -13.73 26.56 14.18
C PRO A 524 -15.09 26.12 14.72
N THR A 525 -16.02 27.07 14.84
CA THR A 525 -17.40 26.76 15.24
C THR A 525 -18.15 26.04 14.12
N GLN A 526 -19.21 25.30 14.46
CA GLN A 526 -20.07 24.65 13.45
C GLN A 526 -20.66 25.64 12.43
N GLN A 527 -20.88 26.88 12.83
CA GLN A 527 -21.32 27.95 11.93
C GLN A 527 -20.22 28.32 10.92
N LEU A 528 -18.97 28.49 11.38
CA LEU A 528 -17.84 28.80 10.51
C LEU A 528 -17.57 27.67 9.51
N LEU A 529 -17.64 26.41 9.96
CA LEU A 529 -17.51 25.22 9.12
C LEU A 529 -18.56 25.18 7.99
N LYS A 530 -19.80 25.59 8.29
CA LYS A 530 -20.89 25.67 7.30
C LYS A 530 -20.74 26.86 6.34
N GLN A 531 -20.23 27.99 6.81
CA GLN A 531 -20.04 29.20 6.00
C GLN A 531 -18.82 29.08 5.08
N HIS A 532 -17.76 28.39 5.52
CA HIS A 532 -16.50 28.22 4.79
C HIS A 532 -16.14 26.72 4.71
N PRO A 533 -16.96 25.93 4.00
CA PRO A 533 -16.71 24.51 3.81
C PRO A 533 -15.46 24.29 2.98
N VAL A 534 -14.49 23.53 3.49
CA VAL A 534 -13.29 23.19 2.73
C VAL A 534 -13.46 21.90 1.92
N LEU A 535 -12.61 21.77 0.91
CA LEU A 535 -12.45 20.61 0.06
C LEU A 535 -10.93 20.36 -0.11
N PHE A 536 -10.48 19.11 0.03
CA PHE A 536 -9.12 18.71 -0.28
C PHE A 536 -9.09 18.10 -1.69
N ILE A 537 -8.33 18.69 -2.59
CA ILE A 537 -8.09 18.17 -3.94
C ILE A 537 -6.74 17.45 -3.96
N ALA A 538 -6.74 16.12 -3.96
CA ALA A 538 -5.55 15.28 -4.07
C ALA A 538 -5.06 15.22 -5.53
N PHE A 539 -3.76 15.36 -5.78
CA PHE A 539 -3.22 15.26 -7.15
C PHE A 539 -1.91 14.48 -7.28
N ASP A 540 -1.35 13.94 -6.19
CA ASP A 540 -0.20 13.03 -6.23
C ASP A 540 -0.18 12.10 -5.00
N LEU A 541 0.43 10.93 -5.14
CA LEU A 541 0.64 9.94 -4.08
C LEU A 541 2.13 9.63 -3.96
N LEU A 542 2.71 9.90 -2.80
CA LEU A 542 4.16 9.89 -2.59
C LEU A 542 4.66 8.64 -1.86
N TRP A 543 3.76 7.96 -1.16
CA TRP A 543 4.07 6.81 -0.32
C TRP A 543 2.78 6.00 -0.05
N LEU A 544 2.87 4.68 -0.04
CA LEU A 544 1.75 3.76 0.24
C LEU A 544 2.25 2.46 0.90
N ASP A 545 1.63 2.05 2.00
CA ASP A 545 1.76 0.71 2.61
C ASP A 545 3.22 0.18 2.78
N GLY A 546 4.16 1.06 3.11
CA GLY A 546 5.58 0.71 3.31
C GLY A 546 6.50 1.19 2.19
N GLU A 547 5.95 1.51 1.02
CA GLU A 547 6.70 1.79 -0.19
C GLU A 547 6.75 3.29 -0.50
N SER A 548 7.94 3.78 -0.84
CA SER A 548 8.08 5.13 -1.40
C SER A 548 7.79 5.12 -2.89
N LEU A 549 6.88 6.00 -3.31
CA LEU A 549 6.48 6.11 -4.70
C LEU A 549 7.18 7.28 -5.41
N VAL A 550 8.01 8.07 -4.74
CA VAL A 550 8.60 9.30 -5.30
C VAL A 550 9.45 9.06 -6.54
N GLU A 551 10.08 7.89 -6.66
CA GLU A 551 10.88 7.48 -7.82
C GLU A 551 10.04 6.82 -8.94
N ARG A 552 8.75 6.57 -8.71
CA ARG A 552 7.87 6.02 -9.74
C ARG A 552 7.43 7.11 -10.73
N PRO A 553 7.15 6.76 -12.00
CA PRO A 553 6.54 7.67 -12.97
C PRO A 553 5.25 8.33 -12.46
N LEU A 554 5.05 9.61 -12.81
CA LEU A 554 3.88 10.41 -12.41
C LEU A 554 2.54 9.70 -12.64
N GLU A 555 2.35 9.15 -13.83
CA GLU A 555 1.12 8.48 -14.25
C GLU A 555 0.79 7.28 -13.36
N GLU A 556 1.80 6.54 -12.91
CA GLU A 556 1.61 5.42 -11.98
C GLU A 556 1.18 5.92 -10.61
N ARG A 557 1.80 6.99 -10.09
CA ARG A 557 1.44 7.58 -8.80
C ARG A 557 0.02 8.12 -8.80
N VAL A 558 -0.39 8.80 -9.87
CA VAL A 558 -1.76 9.33 -9.98
C VAL A 558 -2.79 8.22 -10.19
N SER A 559 -2.47 7.20 -10.99
CA SER A 559 -3.34 6.02 -11.12
C SER A 559 -3.53 5.32 -9.78
N GLU A 560 -2.44 5.12 -9.02
CA GLU A 560 -2.50 4.52 -7.69
C GLU A 560 -3.28 5.41 -6.71
N LEU A 561 -3.09 6.73 -6.73
CA LEU A 561 -3.89 7.68 -5.94
C LEU A 561 -5.39 7.48 -6.17
N HIS A 562 -5.81 7.38 -7.43
CA HIS A 562 -7.21 7.22 -7.80
C HIS A 562 -7.78 5.86 -7.38
N HIS A 563 -6.93 4.83 -7.31
CA HIS A 563 -7.30 3.51 -6.82
C HIS A 563 -7.45 3.49 -5.29
N VAL A 564 -6.50 4.08 -4.56
CA VAL A 564 -6.43 3.94 -3.10
C VAL A 564 -7.17 5.03 -2.32
N LEU A 565 -7.38 6.22 -2.87
CA LEU A 565 -8.08 7.31 -2.16
C LEU A 565 -9.49 7.50 -2.70
N VAL A 566 -10.49 7.06 -1.92
CA VAL A 566 -11.91 7.13 -2.29
C VAL A 566 -12.41 8.59 -2.24
N PRO A 567 -12.91 9.15 -3.35
CA PRO A 567 -13.50 10.48 -3.35
C PRO A 567 -14.76 10.54 -2.48
N GLY A 568 -15.00 11.69 -1.86
CA GLY A 568 -16.18 11.95 -1.03
C GLY A 568 -16.54 13.44 -1.01
N PRO A 569 -17.52 13.85 -0.18
CA PRO A 569 -18.00 15.24 -0.16
C PRO A 569 -16.93 16.29 0.18
N ARG A 570 -15.84 15.87 0.84
CA ARG A 570 -14.75 16.75 1.32
C ARG A 570 -13.40 16.45 0.70
N ILE A 571 -13.25 15.32 0.00
CA ILE A 571 -12.00 14.85 -0.59
C ILE A 571 -12.27 14.52 -2.04
N GLN A 572 -11.53 15.09 -2.97
CA GLN A 572 -11.68 14.82 -4.40
C GLN A 572 -10.30 14.57 -5.00
N ASN A 573 -10.24 13.72 -6.01
CA ASN A 573 -9.03 13.55 -6.80
C ASN A 573 -9.05 14.58 -7.95
N SER A 574 -7.89 15.14 -8.25
CA SER A 574 -7.69 16.05 -9.38
C SER A 574 -7.95 15.31 -10.69
N VAL A 575 -8.70 15.96 -11.59
CA VAL A 575 -9.02 15.42 -12.90
C VAL A 575 -7.85 15.67 -13.84
N VAL A 576 -7.34 14.59 -14.43
CA VAL A 576 -6.22 14.61 -15.37
C VAL A 576 -6.74 14.69 -16.80
N ILE A 577 -6.24 15.66 -17.56
CA ILE A 577 -6.51 15.81 -18.99
C ILE A 577 -5.25 15.46 -19.78
N GLU A 578 -5.36 14.41 -20.59
CA GLU A 578 -4.24 13.87 -21.35
C GLU A 578 -3.96 14.66 -22.63
N GLY A 579 -2.76 15.22 -22.75
CA GLY A 579 -2.22 15.85 -23.96
C GLY A 579 -2.92 17.12 -24.46
N LYS A 580 -4.10 17.48 -23.93
CA LYS A 580 -4.98 18.55 -24.44
C LYS A 580 -4.99 19.80 -23.53
N GLY A 581 -3.83 20.39 -23.29
CA GLY A 581 -3.68 21.53 -22.39
C GLY A 581 -4.37 22.81 -22.88
N LYS A 582 -4.44 23.08 -24.20
CA LYS A 582 -5.09 24.29 -24.73
C LYS A 582 -6.59 24.29 -24.46
N ALA A 583 -7.25 23.17 -24.72
CA ALA A 583 -8.69 23.04 -24.51
C ALA A 583 -9.07 23.20 -23.04
N LEU A 584 -8.29 22.61 -22.12
CA LEU A 584 -8.48 22.81 -20.69
C LEU A 584 -8.24 24.28 -20.29
N PHE A 585 -7.18 24.91 -20.81
CA PHE A 585 -6.86 26.30 -20.49
C PHE A 585 -7.98 27.27 -20.90
N GLU A 586 -8.58 27.10 -22.08
CA GLU A 586 -9.72 27.93 -22.51
C GLU A 586 -10.93 27.76 -21.57
N GLN A 587 -11.21 26.55 -21.10
CA GLN A 587 -12.28 26.32 -20.11
C GLN A 587 -11.96 26.94 -18.76
N VAL A 588 -10.72 26.80 -18.29
CA VAL A 588 -10.22 27.43 -17.04
C VAL A 588 -10.38 28.95 -17.12
N LYS A 589 -9.96 29.55 -18.24
CA LYS A 589 -10.08 31.00 -18.48
C LYS A 589 -11.54 31.44 -18.54
N ALA A 590 -12.40 30.72 -19.27
CA ALA A 590 -13.84 31.04 -19.36
C ALA A 590 -14.56 30.97 -18.01
N ARG A 591 -14.10 30.11 -17.10
CA ARG A 591 -14.62 29.98 -15.73
C ARG A 591 -13.90 30.89 -14.71
N GLY A 592 -12.94 31.69 -15.17
CA GLY A 592 -12.15 32.60 -14.32
C GLY A 592 -11.33 31.87 -13.25
N LEU A 593 -10.88 30.65 -13.53
CA LEU A 593 -9.97 29.87 -12.68
C LEU A 593 -8.51 30.33 -12.89
N GLU A 594 -7.63 30.02 -11.94
CA GLU A 594 -6.27 30.58 -11.91
C GLU A 594 -5.39 30.16 -13.10
N GLY A 595 -5.53 28.92 -13.56
CA GLY A 595 -4.69 28.39 -14.63
C GLY A 595 -4.70 26.87 -14.72
N VAL A 596 -3.66 26.35 -15.36
CA VAL A 596 -3.40 24.93 -15.55
C VAL A 596 -2.01 24.61 -15.02
N ILE A 597 -1.87 23.44 -14.37
CA ILE A 597 -0.57 22.82 -14.12
C ILE A 597 -0.35 21.74 -15.17
N ALA A 598 0.68 21.90 -16.00
CA ALA A 598 1.16 20.86 -16.89
C ALA A 598 2.22 20.03 -16.16
N LYS A 599 2.07 18.71 -16.13
CA LYS A 599 3.01 17.78 -15.52
C LYS A 599 3.50 16.78 -16.56
N LYS A 600 4.82 16.58 -16.64
CA LYS A 600 5.45 15.70 -17.62
C LYS A 600 5.29 14.24 -17.23
N LYS A 601 4.81 13.40 -18.14
CA LYS A 601 4.75 11.94 -17.96
C LYS A 601 6.15 11.34 -17.84
N GLY A 602 6.25 10.24 -17.12
CA GLY A 602 7.53 9.60 -16.79
C GLY A 602 8.38 10.39 -15.78
N SER A 603 7.90 11.54 -15.27
CA SER A 603 8.66 12.32 -14.29
C SER A 603 8.51 11.77 -12.88
N ILE A 604 9.63 11.69 -12.16
CA ILE A 604 9.67 11.37 -10.74
C ILE A 604 9.31 12.61 -9.90
N TYR A 605 8.87 12.38 -8.67
CA TYR A 605 8.63 13.44 -7.71
C TYR A 605 9.95 13.89 -7.07
N ARG A 606 10.24 15.19 -7.05
CA ARG A 606 11.46 15.74 -6.43
C ARG A 606 11.11 16.61 -5.21
N PRO A 607 11.10 16.05 -3.99
CA PRO A 607 10.72 16.78 -2.79
C PRO A 607 11.51 18.08 -2.61
N GLY A 608 10.82 19.19 -2.32
CA GLY A 608 11.42 20.50 -2.07
C GLY A 608 12.14 21.15 -3.27
N ARG A 609 12.09 20.55 -4.47
CA ARG A 609 12.75 21.09 -5.67
C ARG A 609 11.76 21.71 -6.63
N ARG A 610 12.16 22.84 -7.23
CA ARG A 610 11.49 23.40 -8.41
C ARG A 610 12.04 22.74 -9.66
N THR A 611 11.17 22.22 -10.52
CA THR A 611 11.60 21.54 -11.74
C THR A 611 10.84 22.06 -12.96
N LYS A 612 11.36 21.75 -14.14
CA LYS A 612 10.67 21.98 -15.41
C LYS A 612 9.67 20.87 -15.74
N ASP A 613 9.61 19.80 -14.94
CA ASP A 613 8.67 18.71 -15.16
C ASP A 613 7.24 19.11 -14.76
N TRP A 614 7.11 20.14 -13.90
CA TRP A 614 5.83 20.77 -13.58
C TRP A 614 5.88 22.23 -14.03
N ILE A 615 4.93 22.64 -14.86
CA ILE A 615 4.85 23.99 -15.43
C ILE A 615 3.48 24.58 -15.07
N LYS A 616 3.48 25.80 -14.52
CA LYS A 616 2.24 26.55 -14.27
C LYS A 616 1.96 27.52 -15.42
N VAL A 617 0.83 27.33 -16.09
CA VAL A 617 0.30 28.20 -17.15
C VAL A 617 -0.86 28.98 -16.57
N LYS A 618 -0.62 30.26 -16.25
CA LYS A 618 -1.59 31.13 -15.57
C LYS A 618 -2.61 31.70 -16.57
N ALA A 619 -3.89 31.65 -16.23
CA ALA A 619 -4.97 32.30 -16.97
C ALA A 619 -5.28 33.70 -16.44
N THR A 620 -4.99 33.93 -15.15
CA THR A 620 -5.00 35.24 -14.51
C THR A 620 -3.62 35.56 -13.95
N ASN A 621 -3.22 36.83 -14.05
CA ASN A 621 -1.96 37.26 -13.49
C ASN A 621 -2.15 37.54 -12.00
N ARG A 622 -1.49 36.75 -11.16
CA ARG A 622 -1.43 36.93 -9.71
C ARG A 622 0.00 36.98 -9.22
N GLN A 623 0.23 37.84 -8.24
CA GLN A 623 1.51 38.11 -7.63
C GLN A 623 1.34 38.23 -6.12
N ASP A 624 2.22 37.57 -5.35
CA ASP A 624 2.37 37.91 -3.94
C ASP A 624 3.25 39.15 -3.83
N VAL A 625 2.81 40.10 -3.02
CA VAL A 625 3.42 41.40 -2.85
C VAL A 625 3.64 41.68 -1.38
N VAL A 626 4.74 42.34 -1.07
CA VAL A 626 4.98 42.88 0.26
C VAL A 626 4.22 44.19 0.39
N ILE A 627 3.45 44.36 1.47
CA ILE A 627 2.81 45.64 1.75
C ILE A 627 3.87 46.57 2.32
N VAL A 628 4.14 47.67 1.60
CA VAL A 628 5.19 48.65 1.95
C VAL A 628 4.62 49.97 2.50
N GLY A 629 3.32 50.19 2.33
CA GLY A 629 2.60 51.33 2.87
C GLY A 629 1.12 51.27 2.50
N TRP A 630 0.36 52.27 2.94
CA TRP A 630 -1.03 52.46 2.54
C TRP A 630 -1.39 53.95 2.46
N SER A 631 -2.43 54.27 1.70
CA SER A 631 -2.99 55.63 1.59
C SER A 631 -4.44 55.64 2.09
N PRO A 632 -4.89 56.72 2.77
CA PRO A 632 -6.26 56.82 3.28
C PRO A 632 -7.30 56.86 2.15
N GLY A 633 -8.52 56.41 2.46
CA GLY A 633 -9.65 56.50 1.55
C GLY A 633 -10.20 57.93 1.44
N GLU A 634 -11.06 58.19 0.46
CA GLU A 634 -11.71 59.50 0.32
C GLU A 634 -13.04 59.60 1.09
N GLY A 635 -13.41 60.82 1.47
CA GLY A 635 -14.71 61.13 2.08
C GLY A 635 -14.97 60.41 3.40
N ARG A 636 -16.08 59.66 3.48
CA ARG A 636 -16.45 58.87 4.69
C ARG A 636 -15.43 57.78 5.05
N ARG A 637 -14.50 57.45 4.15
CA ARG A 637 -13.39 56.49 4.37
C ARG A 637 -12.05 57.16 4.67
N GLY A 638 -12.03 58.46 4.96
CA GLY A 638 -10.80 59.21 5.31
C GLY A 638 -9.99 58.61 6.46
N GLY A 639 -10.65 57.89 7.37
CA GLY A 639 -9.99 57.21 8.49
C GLY A 639 -9.63 55.74 8.23
N SER A 640 -9.83 55.17 7.04
CA SER A 640 -9.53 53.77 6.76
C SER A 640 -8.56 53.60 5.60
N VAL A 641 -8.05 52.38 5.41
CA VAL A 641 -7.20 52.03 4.26
C VAL A 641 -8.01 52.28 2.98
N GLY A 642 -7.55 53.22 2.16
CA GLY A 642 -8.08 53.43 0.82
C GLY A 642 -7.45 52.46 -0.17
N ALA A 643 -6.15 52.24 -0.02
CA ALA A 643 -5.39 51.37 -0.88
C ALA A 643 -4.00 51.04 -0.31
N LEU A 644 -3.42 49.96 -0.81
CA LEU A 644 -2.10 49.47 -0.41
C LEU A 644 -1.04 49.84 -1.44
N LEU A 645 0.15 50.19 -0.97
CA LEU A 645 1.36 50.25 -1.78
C LEU A 645 2.03 48.88 -1.74
N ALA A 646 2.25 48.30 -2.90
CA ALA A 646 2.79 46.96 -3.08
C ALA A 646 4.28 47.01 -3.49
N GLY A 647 5.09 46.14 -2.90
CA GLY A 647 6.47 45.88 -3.29
C GLY A 647 6.67 44.43 -3.75
N VAL A 648 7.55 44.23 -4.73
CA VAL A 648 7.91 42.90 -5.26
C VAL A 648 9.43 42.81 -5.34
N TYR A 649 10.00 41.68 -4.92
CA TYR A 649 11.43 41.43 -5.05
C TYR A 649 11.79 41.14 -6.51
N ARG A 650 12.70 41.94 -7.08
CA ARG A 650 13.32 41.71 -8.39
C ARG A 650 14.83 41.76 -8.21
N ASP A 651 15.52 40.72 -8.67
CA ASP A 651 16.98 40.59 -8.53
C ASP A 651 17.50 40.83 -7.09
N GLY A 652 16.75 40.31 -6.10
CA GLY A 652 17.06 40.44 -4.67
C GLY A 652 16.73 41.80 -4.05
N THR A 653 16.20 42.75 -4.81
CA THR A 653 15.84 44.10 -4.33
C THR A 653 14.33 44.27 -4.27
N LEU A 654 13.81 44.80 -3.15
CA LEU A 654 12.38 45.12 -3.02
C LEU A 654 12.07 46.41 -3.80
N GLU A 655 11.32 46.29 -4.88
CA GLU A 655 10.93 47.41 -5.73
C GLU A 655 9.44 47.71 -5.61
N TYR A 656 9.07 49.00 -5.68
CA TYR A 656 7.67 49.41 -5.72
C TYR A 656 6.99 48.88 -6.99
N ALA A 657 5.91 48.13 -6.80
CA ALA A 657 5.20 47.40 -7.84
C ALA A 657 3.81 48.00 -8.14
N GLY A 658 3.46 49.14 -7.54
CA GLY A 658 2.20 49.85 -7.80
C GLY A 658 1.23 49.85 -6.63
N HIS A 659 0.01 50.31 -6.93
CA HIS A 659 -1.04 50.59 -5.95
C HIS A 659 -2.21 49.63 -6.12
N VAL A 660 -2.80 49.22 -4.99
CA VAL A 660 -3.88 48.25 -4.94
C VAL A 660 -5.06 48.90 -4.24
N GLY A 661 -6.01 49.43 -5.02
CA GLY A 661 -7.16 50.21 -4.51
C GLY A 661 -8.52 49.50 -4.59
N THR A 662 -8.55 48.26 -5.06
CA THR A 662 -9.79 47.47 -5.23
C THR A 662 -9.63 46.08 -4.61
N GLY A 663 -10.74 45.35 -4.43
CA GLY A 663 -10.72 43.98 -3.88
C GLY A 663 -10.85 43.92 -2.35
N PHE A 664 -11.17 45.04 -1.69
CA PHE A 664 -11.40 45.09 -0.25
C PHE A 664 -12.89 44.97 0.10
N THR A 665 -13.21 44.23 1.15
CA THR A 665 -14.48 44.34 1.88
C THR A 665 -14.32 45.27 3.09
N GLU A 666 -15.40 45.77 3.69
CA GLU A 666 -15.33 46.60 4.92
C GLU A 666 -14.55 45.90 6.03
N ARG A 667 -14.82 44.60 6.24
CA ARG A 667 -14.11 43.77 7.22
C ARG A 667 -12.62 43.62 6.88
N THR A 668 -12.28 43.50 5.60
CA THR A 668 -10.89 43.42 5.17
C THR A 668 -10.14 44.73 5.42
N LEU A 669 -10.81 45.88 5.22
CA LEU A 669 -10.23 47.19 5.51
C LEU A 669 -9.94 47.39 7.00
N GLU A 670 -10.86 46.96 7.88
CA GLU A 670 -10.67 46.98 9.34
C GLU A 670 -9.48 46.10 9.75
N LEU A 671 -9.42 44.86 9.25
CA LEU A 671 -8.33 43.93 9.52
C LEU A 671 -6.97 44.46 9.05
N LEU A 672 -6.92 45.02 7.84
CA LEU A 672 -5.68 45.60 7.30
C LEU A 672 -5.22 46.76 8.16
N LYS A 673 -6.13 47.63 8.58
CA LYS A 673 -5.79 48.76 9.45
C LYS A 673 -5.20 48.29 10.79
N GLU A 674 -5.87 47.35 11.45
CA GLU A 674 -5.39 46.75 12.72
C GLU A 674 -3.99 46.14 12.59
N LYS A 675 -3.70 45.45 11.47
CA LYS A 675 -2.41 44.80 11.23
C LYS A 675 -1.31 45.77 10.79
N LEU A 676 -1.65 46.86 10.09
CA LEU A 676 -0.69 47.80 9.53
C LEU A 676 -0.28 48.90 10.50
N GLU A 677 -1.17 49.36 11.39
CA GLU A 677 -0.86 50.40 12.39
C GLU A 677 0.38 50.06 13.26
N PRO A 678 0.54 48.84 13.81
CA PRO A 678 1.73 48.47 14.59
C PRO A 678 3.04 48.41 13.77
N LEU A 679 2.92 48.40 12.44
CA LEU A 679 4.04 48.32 11.51
C LEU A 679 4.45 49.69 10.98
N GLU A 680 3.75 50.78 11.34
CA GLU A 680 4.09 52.11 10.86
C GLU A 680 5.54 52.49 11.13
N THR A 681 6.14 53.18 10.15
CA THR A 681 7.53 53.63 10.18
C THR A 681 7.66 54.99 9.51
N SER A 682 8.62 55.80 9.95
CA SER A 682 8.93 57.07 9.30
C SER A 682 9.86 56.91 8.09
N GLN A 683 10.46 55.72 7.90
CA GLN A 683 11.37 55.44 6.80
C GLN A 683 10.68 54.61 5.71
N PRO A 684 10.60 55.11 4.46
CA PRO A 684 10.05 54.34 3.35
C PRO A 684 10.89 53.08 3.09
N PRO A 685 10.30 51.87 3.06
CA PRO A 685 11.02 50.63 2.83
C PRO A 685 11.39 50.41 1.36
N VAL A 686 10.86 51.23 0.45
CA VAL A 686 11.16 51.27 -0.98
C VAL A 686 11.37 52.73 -1.42
N PRO A 687 12.10 52.99 -2.52
CA PRO A 687 12.16 54.32 -3.12
C PRO A 687 10.77 54.91 -3.34
N ALA A 688 10.61 56.20 -3.04
CA ALA A 688 9.31 56.86 -3.10
C ALA A 688 8.69 56.77 -4.51
N PRO A 689 7.40 56.41 -4.62
CA PRO A 689 6.72 56.35 -5.91
C PRO A 689 6.61 57.75 -6.55
N PRO A 690 6.43 57.82 -7.88
CA PRO A 690 6.22 59.08 -8.59
C PRO A 690 5.05 59.89 -8.00
N LYS A 691 5.22 61.22 -7.91
CA LYS A 691 4.23 62.12 -7.28
C LYS A 691 2.89 62.17 -8.01
N ASP A 692 2.89 61.84 -9.29
CA ASP A 692 1.72 61.71 -10.14
C ASP A 692 0.95 60.40 -9.93
N GLU A 693 1.56 59.39 -9.31
CA GLU A 693 0.91 58.13 -8.94
C GLU A 693 0.33 58.17 -7.52
N VAL A 694 1.06 58.74 -6.55
CA VAL A 694 0.67 58.77 -5.13
C VAL A 694 1.08 60.10 -4.49
N ASP A 695 0.17 60.73 -3.75
CA ASP A 695 0.53 61.83 -2.84
C ASP A 695 1.29 61.25 -1.63
N VAL A 696 2.60 61.13 -1.78
CA VAL A 696 3.54 60.61 -0.76
C VAL A 696 3.43 61.29 0.61
N ARG A 697 2.83 62.48 0.71
CA ARG A 697 2.59 63.15 2.00
C ARG A 697 1.47 62.50 2.82
N GLN A 698 0.58 61.78 2.15
CA GLN A 698 -0.56 61.08 2.77
C GLN A 698 -0.30 59.58 2.94
N VAL A 699 0.89 59.10 2.57
CA VAL A 699 1.25 57.69 2.69
C VAL A 699 1.68 57.38 4.12
N HIS A 700 1.05 56.35 4.69
CA HIS A 700 1.48 55.70 5.90
C HIS A 700 2.43 54.56 5.53
N TRP A 701 3.73 54.76 5.74
CA TRP A 701 4.75 53.74 5.46
C TRP A 701 4.73 52.66 6.54
N VAL A 702 4.88 51.40 6.13
CA VAL A 702 4.94 50.26 7.06
C VAL A 702 6.20 49.44 6.86
N ARG A 703 6.66 48.77 7.91
CA ARG A 703 7.73 47.77 7.81
C ARG A 703 7.29 46.65 6.85
N PRO A 704 8.19 46.16 5.96
CA PRO A 704 7.86 45.22 4.89
C PRO A 704 7.69 43.78 5.42
N GLU A 705 6.75 43.58 6.35
CA GLU A 705 6.53 42.31 7.06
C GLU A 705 5.28 41.56 6.60
N LEU A 706 4.28 42.27 6.07
CA LEU A 706 3.02 41.67 5.63
C LEU A 706 3.04 41.38 4.13
N VAL A 707 2.55 40.20 3.77
CA VAL A 707 2.38 39.79 2.38
C VAL A 707 0.91 39.75 2.01
N ALA A 708 0.57 40.23 0.83
CA ALA A 708 -0.75 40.09 0.22
C ALA A 708 -0.65 39.40 -1.15
N GLU A 709 -1.68 38.68 -1.55
CA GLU A 709 -1.84 38.26 -2.93
C GLU A 709 -2.71 39.27 -3.68
N VAL A 710 -2.27 39.64 -4.89
CA VAL A 710 -2.99 40.56 -5.77
C VAL A 710 -3.15 39.94 -7.14
N GLU A 711 -4.31 40.21 -7.75
CA GLU A 711 -4.56 39.92 -9.16
C GLU A 711 -4.41 41.21 -9.96
N TYR A 712 -3.82 41.12 -11.14
CA TYR A 712 -3.52 42.27 -11.98
C TYR A 712 -3.68 41.90 -13.46
N LEU A 713 -3.69 42.90 -14.34
CA LEU A 713 -3.76 42.67 -15.79
C LEU A 713 -2.38 42.33 -16.36
N GLU A 714 -1.41 43.20 -16.15
CA GLU A 714 -0.04 43.10 -16.67
C GLU A 714 0.91 43.97 -15.83
N PHE A 715 2.21 43.70 -15.91
CA PHE A 715 3.22 44.65 -15.46
C PHE A 715 3.51 45.64 -16.58
N THR A 716 3.53 46.94 -16.27
CA THR A 716 3.99 47.98 -17.19
C THR A 716 5.50 47.91 -17.38
N SER A 717 6.03 48.61 -18.40
CA SER A 717 7.47 48.76 -18.62
C SER A 717 8.21 49.42 -17.44
N GLN A 718 7.48 50.13 -16.56
CA GLN A 718 7.99 50.77 -15.35
C GLN A 718 7.84 49.88 -14.11
N PHE A 719 7.54 48.60 -14.29
CA PHE A 719 7.34 47.64 -13.21
C PHE A 719 6.17 48.00 -12.28
N ARG A 720 5.01 48.39 -12.87
CA ARG A 720 3.76 48.62 -12.13
C ARG A 720 2.71 47.58 -12.50
N MET A 721 2.02 47.03 -11.51
CA MET A 721 0.86 46.17 -11.75
C MET A 721 -0.34 47.02 -12.16
N ARG A 722 -0.86 46.77 -13.37
CA ARG A 722 -2.03 47.48 -13.88
C ARG A 722 -3.32 46.83 -13.38
N ALA A 723 -4.27 47.67 -12.94
CA ALA A 723 -5.58 47.25 -12.42
C ALA A 723 -5.48 46.19 -11.30
N ALA A 724 -4.55 46.40 -10.36
CA ALA A 724 -4.33 45.49 -9.27
C ALA A 724 -5.53 45.47 -8.30
N SER A 725 -5.91 44.26 -7.87
CA SER A 725 -7.01 43.98 -6.97
C SER A 725 -6.55 43.05 -5.87
N PHE A 726 -6.79 43.44 -4.62
CA PHE A 726 -6.46 42.66 -3.44
C PHE A 726 -7.26 41.36 -3.41
N LYS A 727 -6.58 40.23 -3.12
CA LYS A 727 -7.23 38.92 -2.97
C LYS A 727 -7.16 38.38 -1.55
N GLY A 728 -6.19 38.82 -0.75
CA GLY A 728 -6.06 38.38 0.63
C GLY A 728 -4.65 38.49 1.19
N LEU A 729 -4.51 38.36 2.52
CA LEU A 729 -3.21 38.32 3.21
C LEU A 729 -2.56 36.92 3.15
N ARG A 730 -1.27 36.82 2.84
CA ARG A 730 -0.51 35.57 2.76
C ARG A 730 0.32 35.34 4.00
N GLU A 731 -0.33 35.04 5.12
CA GLU A 731 0.36 34.70 6.38
C GLU A 731 1.18 33.41 6.28
N ASP A 732 0.91 32.60 5.25
CA ASP A 732 1.67 31.42 4.87
C ASP A 732 2.94 31.74 4.05
N LYS A 733 3.22 33.01 3.73
CA LYS A 733 4.41 33.48 2.99
C LYS A 733 5.25 34.46 3.78
N ALA A 734 6.52 34.59 3.39
CA ALA A 734 7.48 35.50 3.99
C ALA A 734 7.73 36.59 2.95
N PRO A 735 8.05 37.83 3.37
CA PRO A 735 8.25 38.92 2.43
C PRO A 735 9.25 38.59 1.32
N GLU A 736 10.31 37.85 1.64
CA GLU A 736 11.38 37.47 0.71
C GLU A 736 10.93 36.44 -0.35
N ASP A 737 9.80 35.74 -0.11
CA ASP A 737 9.20 34.81 -1.07
C ASP A 737 8.42 35.56 -2.18
N CYS A 738 8.18 36.87 -2.05
CA CYS A 738 7.43 37.70 -3.00
C CYS A 738 8.27 38.11 -4.21
N VAL A 739 8.84 37.13 -4.90
CA VAL A 739 9.72 37.35 -6.05
C VAL A 739 8.90 37.52 -7.33
N TYR A 740 9.35 38.41 -8.21
CA TYR A 740 8.79 38.56 -9.55
C TYR A 740 8.97 37.25 -10.34
N GLU A 741 7.85 36.65 -10.76
CA GLU A 741 7.84 35.36 -11.49
C GLU A 741 7.72 35.50 -13.02
N GLY A 742 7.81 36.72 -13.54
CA GLY A 742 7.50 37.04 -14.95
C GLY A 742 8.67 37.01 -15.91
#